data_AF-A0A9D6LRG5-F1
#
_entry.id   AF-A0A9D6LRG5-F1
#
_cell.length_a   1.000
_cell.length_b   1.000
_cell.length_c   1.000
_cell.angle_alpha   90.00
_cell.angle_beta   90.00
_cell.angle_gamma   90.00
#
_symmetry.space_group_name_H-M   'P 1'
#
loop_
_entity.id
_entity.type
_entity.pdbx_description
1 polymer ?
#
loop_
_entity_poly.entity_id
_entity_poly.type
_entity_poly.pdbx_seq_one_letter_code
_entity_poly.pdbx_strand_id
1 'polypeptide(L)'
;MMTHKRRLSTLIPLAVLLTAPAAIMGQSPPSDSPLQKLEREMARVSKIAGGVVGASALHLETGRRASLNGSERFPMASTFKIPIAVQLLSRVERGEMSLAQMVTLQPGDLHPGSGTLTDLFNKPGVALSVHNLLELMLLISDNSATDVLLRLAGGPEAVTGRMRELGIEGINVNRPTSRLIADWIGVASLPAEEEWSPELFRKLLAAVPEEERKAAAKKFDADPRDTAAPEAMAALLARIYRGEALKKESTDLLLDIMRRCRTGETRLKGILPAGAVVAHKTGSIGGTTNDVGILELPEGGHVALAVFVKSSDKEAPARERAIAEIARSVYDFFLFQPGAAAAALNYDAMAARITAALRLEKGERTMLRYDPAYFRGLVEPLTRRIREAGAVDAFKLDATPPDFEQKLGATDVYFWLPLRDERGQLSAADRAALARWLDKGGRRREIHFHWSGGSVRADGLAGEHSAALDAIYQDALDIDYKALRAAQDRAIAKLRRGMVRVRTPEGTDLQFRIGARPFNVQDGDASPERVQKARVRVDREIELPAGVLRVAPLEETANGRIVIPEARFGNALARNIKLTIQRGRVTKVEADENLNAVEQALSAGGEAARRFREFGLGFNPKLRAPAGSPILAYYGYGAGVVRLSLGDNTELGGLVSGGFVRWFFFPQATVEVNGRALVREGKMVE
;
A
#
# COMPACT_ATOMS: atom_id res chain seq x y z
N MET A 1 -40.88 28.20 89.47
CA MET A 1 -41.75 28.44 88.31
C MET A 1 -40.99 29.33 87.33
N MET A 2 -40.79 28.86 86.10
CA MET A 2 -40.25 29.57 84.94
C MET A 2 -38.80 30.13 84.94
N THR A 3 -38.13 29.81 83.81
CA THR A 3 -37.01 30.48 83.11
C THR A 3 -35.62 30.54 83.76
N HIS A 4 -34.64 29.81 83.17
CA HIS A 4 -33.61 30.41 82.30
C HIS A 4 -32.59 29.41 81.72
N LYS A 5 -32.40 29.54 80.39
CA LYS A 5 -31.17 29.47 79.58
C LYS A 5 -30.10 28.41 79.92
N ARG A 6 -29.94 27.41 79.04
CA ARG A 6 -28.64 26.82 78.71
C ARG A 6 -28.46 26.70 77.20
N ARG A 7 -27.30 27.21 76.74
CA ARG A 7 -26.78 27.11 75.37
C ARG A 7 -26.53 25.63 75.05
N LEU A 8 -27.07 25.15 73.92
CA LEU A 8 -26.61 23.93 73.29
C LEU A 8 -25.86 24.29 72.00
N SER A 9 -24.59 23.92 71.99
CA SER A 9 -23.70 23.85 70.83
C SER A 9 -24.23 22.80 69.84
N THR A 10 -24.55 23.25 68.64
CA THR A 10 -24.85 22.42 67.46
C THR A 10 -23.57 21.78 66.95
N LEU A 11 -23.38 20.49 67.25
CA LEU A 11 -22.44 19.63 66.56
C LEU A 11 -23.12 19.08 65.30
N ILE A 12 -22.62 19.52 64.15
CA ILE A 12 -22.98 19.01 62.82
C ILE A 12 -22.38 17.60 62.69
N PRO A 13 -23.16 16.55 62.38
CA PRO A 13 -22.58 15.25 62.07
C PRO A 13 -21.94 15.33 60.67
N LEU A 14 -20.63 15.13 60.64
CA LEU A 14 -19.79 15.00 59.45
C LEU A 14 -20.26 13.76 58.67
N ALA A 15 -21.05 13.98 57.62
CA ALA A 15 -21.38 12.94 56.65
C ALA A 15 -20.10 12.57 55.89
N VAL A 16 -19.51 11.43 56.24
CA VAL A 16 -18.48 10.78 55.44
C VAL A 16 -19.12 10.32 54.14
N LEU A 17 -19.03 11.15 53.10
CA LEU A 17 -19.22 10.69 51.73
C LEU A 17 -18.08 9.71 51.42
N LEU A 18 -18.40 8.42 51.45
CA LEU A 18 -17.65 7.39 50.74
C LEU A 18 -17.66 7.74 49.25
N THR A 19 -16.66 8.50 48.82
CA THR A 19 -16.32 8.64 47.42
C THR A 19 -15.80 7.28 46.96
N ALA A 20 -16.63 6.56 46.19
CA ALA A 20 -16.13 5.43 45.44
C ALA A 20 -14.93 5.91 44.61
N PRO A 21 -13.79 5.19 44.60
CA PRO A 21 -12.68 5.56 43.74
C PRO A 21 -13.21 5.57 42.31
N ALA A 22 -13.11 6.71 41.64
CA ALA A 22 -13.32 6.80 40.21
C ALA A 22 -12.46 5.70 39.59
N ALA A 23 -13.09 4.72 38.96
CA ALA A 23 -12.40 3.71 38.20
C ALA A 23 -11.58 4.48 37.16
N ILE A 24 -10.26 4.51 37.36
CA ILE A 24 -9.32 4.89 36.31
C ILE A 24 -9.61 3.88 35.22
N MET A 25 -10.35 4.31 34.18
CA MET A 25 -10.48 3.54 32.96
C MET A 25 -9.06 3.35 32.45
N GLY A 26 -8.49 2.17 32.75
CA GLY A 26 -7.17 1.80 32.27
C GLY A 26 -7.20 1.94 30.76
N GLN A 27 -6.39 2.86 30.24
CA GLN A 27 -6.08 2.88 28.82
C GLN A 27 -5.63 1.45 28.48
N SER A 28 -6.33 0.81 27.55
CA SER A 28 -5.86 -0.47 27.03
C SER A 28 -4.41 -0.27 26.57
N PRO A 29 -3.49 -1.21 26.86
CA PRO A 29 -2.10 -1.06 26.42
C PRO A 29 -2.09 -0.78 24.91
N PRO A 30 -1.20 0.11 24.42
CA PRO A 30 -1.17 0.47 23.01
C PRO A 30 -1.08 -0.80 22.17
N SER A 31 -2.07 -1.02 21.31
CA SER A 31 -2.08 -2.15 20.41
C SER A 31 -0.89 -2.02 19.45
N ASP A 32 -0.10 -3.07 19.31
CA ASP A 32 1.08 -3.03 18.44
C ASP A 32 0.72 -2.71 17.00
N SER A 33 1.60 -1.93 16.37
CA SER A 33 1.55 -1.68 14.93
C SER A 33 1.66 -2.99 14.13
N PRO A 34 1.14 -3.04 12.90
CA PRO A 34 1.27 -4.23 12.05
C PRO A 34 2.73 -4.68 11.83
N LEU A 35 3.69 -3.75 11.71
CA LEU A 35 5.11 -4.08 11.59
C LEU A 35 5.66 -4.74 12.86
N GLN A 36 5.29 -4.25 14.05
CA GLN A 36 5.67 -4.88 15.32
C GLN A 36 5.08 -6.30 15.47
N LYS A 37 3.90 -6.56 14.89
CA LYS A 37 3.35 -7.93 14.82
C LYS A 37 4.19 -8.83 13.92
N LEU A 38 4.62 -8.33 12.75
CA LEU A 38 5.54 -9.06 11.87
C LEU A 38 6.88 -9.33 12.55
N GLU A 39 7.47 -8.34 13.23
CA GLU A 39 8.74 -8.51 13.96
C GLU A 39 8.65 -9.56 15.06
N ARG A 40 7.53 -9.59 15.80
CA ARG A 40 7.27 -10.67 16.77
C ARG A 40 7.09 -12.03 16.13
N GLU A 41 6.45 -12.09 14.96
CA GLU A 41 6.32 -13.34 14.24
C GLU A 41 7.67 -13.85 13.73
N MET A 42 8.51 -12.96 13.20
CA MET A 42 9.91 -13.25 12.86
C MET A 42 10.67 -13.77 14.09
N ALA A 43 10.51 -13.12 15.25
CA ALA A 43 11.12 -13.55 16.51
C ALA A 43 10.58 -14.92 16.97
N ARG A 44 9.29 -15.20 16.81
CA ARG A 44 8.68 -16.50 17.17
C ARG A 44 9.25 -17.62 16.32
N VAL A 45 9.28 -17.43 15.00
CA VAL A 45 9.79 -18.40 14.01
C VAL A 45 11.30 -18.61 14.17
N SER A 46 12.05 -17.56 14.51
CA SER A 46 13.52 -17.64 14.65
C SER A 46 13.99 -18.73 15.61
N LYS A 47 13.17 -19.08 16.61
CA LYS A 47 13.47 -20.11 17.61
C LYS A 47 13.65 -21.50 17.00
N ILE A 48 13.08 -21.77 15.82
CA ILE A 48 13.24 -23.04 15.09
C ILE A 48 14.71 -23.29 14.75
N ALA A 49 15.48 -22.23 14.52
CA ALA A 49 16.88 -22.33 14.12
C ALA A 49 17.82 -22.78 15.25
N GLY A 50 17.42 -22.74 16.53
CA GLY A 50 18.28 -23.12 17.67
C GLY A 50 19.64 -22.39 17.74
N GLY A 51 19.67 -21.14 17.29
CA GLY A 51 20.83 -20.25 17.31
C GLY A 51 20.38 -18.79 17.30
N VAL A 52 21.28 -17.87 16.94
CA VAL A 52 20.92 -16.46 16.79
C VAL A 52 20.49 -16.22 15.35
N VAL A 53 19.31 -15.63 15.16
CA VAL A 53 18.80 -15.22 13.85
C VAL A 53 18.78 -13.70 13.78
N GLY A 54 19.31 -13.17 12.68
CA GLY A 54 19.13 -11.77 12.29
C GLY A 54 18.35 -11.71 11.00
N ALA A 55 17.33 -10.86 10.94
CA ALA A 55 16.55 -10.66 9.73
C ALA A 55 16.20 -9.19 9.53
N SER A 56 16.20 -8.72 8.29
CA SER A 56 15.65 -7.41 7.94
C SER A 56 14.90 -7.50 6.63
N ALA A 57 13.64 -7.05 6.66
CA ALA A 57 12.77 -6.91 5.50
C ALA A 57 12.57 -5.43 5.22
N LEU A 58 12.87 -4.98 4.00
CA LEU A 58 12.67 -3.62 3.52
C LEU A 58 11.78 -3.66 2.27
N HIS A 59 10.59 -3.11 2.37
CA HIS A 59 9.71 -2.95 1.22
C HIS A 59 10.18 -1.78 0.37
N LEU A 60 10.60 -2.06 -0.85
CA LEU A 60 11.40 -1.15 -1.66
C LEU A 60 10.63 0.11 -2.08
N GLU A 61 9.32 -0.04 -2.31
CA GLU A 61 8.43 1.05 -2.75
C GLU A 61 7.97 1.94 -1.60
N THR A 62 7.95 1.44 -0.35
CA THR A 62 7.38 2.19 0.80
C THR A 62 8.40 2.63 1.81
N GLY A 63 9.58 2.01 1.81
CA GLY A 63 10.58 2.18 2.85
C GLY A 63 10.20 1.55 4.20
N ARG A 64 9.03 0.91 4.33
CA ARG A 64 8.67 0.21 5.56
C ARG A 64 9.63 -0.93 5.82
N ARG A 65 10.03 -1.05 7.08
CA ARG A 65 11.02 -2.01 7.55
C ARG A 65 10.49 -2.79 8.73
N ALA A 66 10.77 -4.09 8.75
CA ALA A 66 10.67 -4.94 9.93
C ALA A 66 12.04 -5.60 10.15
N SER A 67 12.55 -5.53 11.37
CA SER A 67 13.88 -6.05 11.70
C SER A 67 13.86 -6.92 12.96
N LEU A 68 14.69 -7.97 12.95
CA LEU A 68 15.05 -8.80 14.09
C LEU A 68 16.58 -8.82 14.17
N ASN A 69 17.16 -8.34 15.27
CA ASN A 69 18.63 -8.22 15.44
C ASN A 69 19.31 -7.54 14.23
N GLY A 70 18.63 -6.52 13.66
CA GLY A 70 18.93 -6.00 12.33
C GLY A 70 20.30 -5.32 12.18
N SER A 71 20.86 -4.81 13.29
CA SER A 71 22.16 -4.16 13.36
C SER A 71 23.30 -5.10 13.81
N GLU A 72 22.97 -6.31 14.29
CA GLU A 72 23.98 -7.26 14.74
C GLU A 72 24.79 -7.84 13.58
N ARG A 73 26.04 -8.23 13.85
CA ARG A 73 26.93 -8.84 12.86
C ARG A 73 26.74 -10.35 12.77
N PHE A 74 26.61 -10.85 11.55
CA PHE A 74 26.52 -12.28 11.24
C PHE A 74 27.56 -12.66 10.19
N PRO A 75 28.24 -13.82 10.32
CA PRO A 75 29.09 -14.33 9.24
C PRO A 75 28.28 -14.45 7.95
N MET A 76 28.76 -13.86 6.86
CA MET A 76 28.04 -13.89 5.58
C MET A 76 28.06 -15.27 4.93
N ALA A 77 29.15 -16.02 5.14
CA ALA A 77 29.48 -17.16 4.29
C ALA A 77 29.35 -16.74 2.82
N SER A 78 28.78 -17.59 1.95
CA SER A 78 28.66 -17.29 0.52
C SER A 78 27.72 -16.12 0.13
N THR A 79 27.03 -15.44 1.06
CA THR A 79 26.27 -14.21 0.71
C THR A 79 27.18 -13.03 0.42
N PHE A 80 28.45 -13.06 0.85
CA PHE A 80 29.49 -12.09 0.48
C PHE A 80 29.81 -12.05 -1.03
N LYS A 81 29.30 -13.01 -1.82
CA LYS A 81 29.44 -13.02 -3.28
C LYS A 81 28.65 -11.89 -3.94
N ILE A 82 27.61 -11.36 -3.28
CA ILE A 82 26.86 -10.18 -3.73
C ILE A 82 27.75 -8.93 -3.74
N PRO A 83 28.39 -8.50 -2.63
CA PRO A 83 29.27 -7.34 -2.66
C PRO A 83 30.49 -7.53 -3.58
N ILE A 84 31.01 -8.75 -3.72
CA ILE A 84 32.06 -9.06 -4.73
C ILE A 84 31.55 -8.77 -6.14
N ALA A 85 30.35 -9.27 -6.50
CA ALA A 85 29.74 -9.03 -7.81
C ALA A 85 29.50 -7.54 -8.06
N VAL A 86 29.02 -6.79 -7.06
CA VAL A 86 28.82 -5.33 -7.16
C VAL A 86 30.14 -4.62 -7.44
N GLN A 87 31.20 -4.94 -6.70
CA GLN A 87 32.50 -4.31 -6.94
C GLN A 87 33.06 -4.67 -8.32
N LEU A 88 33.03 -5.95 -8.70
CA LEU A 88 33.50 -6.43 -10.00
C LEU A 88 32.77 -5.73 -11.16
N LEU A 89 31.43 -5.69 -11.12
CA LEU A 89 30.62 -5.05 -12.15
C LEU A 89 30.87 -3.52 -12.20
N SER A 90 31.15 -2.88 -11.05
CA SER A 90 31.54 -1.47 -11.07
C SER A 90 32.87 -1.23 -11.81
N ARG A 91 33.82 -2.18 -11.75
CA ARG A 91 35.08 -2.11 -12.54
C ARG A 91 34.81 -2.26 -14.03
N VAL A 92 33.89 -3.16 -14.40
CA VAL A 92 33.42 -3.31 -15.79
C VAL A 92 32.80 -2.00 -16.30
N GLU A 93 31.96 -1.36 -15.50
CA GLU A 93 31.30 -0.10 -15.87
C GLU A 93 32.25 1.09 -16.04
N ARG A 94 33.40 1.05 -15.35
CA ARG A 94 34.49 2.02 -15.48
C ARG A 94 35.45 1.67 -16.64
N GLY A 95 35.21 0.57 -17.35
CA GLY A 95 36.04 0.14 -18.48
C GLY A 95 37.39 -0.44 -18.05
N GLU A 96 37.59 -0.76 -16.78
CA GLU A 96 38.84 -1.35 -16.28
C GLU A 96 38.99 -2.82 -16.68
N MET A 97 37.87 -3.47 -17.03
CA MET A 97 37.81 -4.85 -17.52
C MET A 97 36.50 -5.08 -18.29
N SER A 98 36.39 -6.24 -18.94
CA SER A 98 35.20 -6.62 -19.71
C SER A 98 34.63 -7.96 -19.23
N LEU A 99 33.31 -8.10 -19.28
CA LEU A 99 32.63 -9.39 -19.04
C LEU A 99 33.10 -10.50 -20.01
N ALA A 100 33.54 -10.12 -21.21
CA ALA A 100 34.06 -11.04 -22.22
C ALA A 100 35.55 -11.39 -22.04
N GLN A 101 36.23 -10.74 -21.08
CA GLN A 101 37.64 -11.02 -20.80
C GLN A 101 37.80 -12.49 -20.37
N MET A 102 38.68 -13.21 -21.05
CA MET A 102 39.00 -14.60 -20.74
C MET A 102 40.01 -14.67 -19.60
N VAL A 103 39.73 -15.52 -18.62
CA VAL A 103 40.57 -15.79 -17.46
C VAL A 103 41.02 -17.24 -17.54
N THR A 104 42.32 -17.47 -17.67
CA THR A 104 42.88 -18.83 -17.67
C THR A 104 42.93 -19.34 -16.24
N LEU A 105 42.22 -20.42 -15.97
CA LEU A 105 42.21 -21.08 -14.66
C LEU A 105 43.57 -21.75 -14.42
N GLN A 106 44.18 -21.41 -13.29
CA GLN A 106 45.40 -22.03 -12.80
C GLN A 106 45.06 -23.15 -11.80
N PRO A 107 45.92 -24.16 -11.62
CA PRO A 107 45.75 -25.16 -10.56
C PRO A 107 45.52 -24.55 -9.17
N GLY A 108 46.17 -23.41 -8.89
CA GLY A 108 46.04 -22.66 -7.63
C GLY A 108 44.66 -22.01 -7.41
N ASP A 109 43.89 -21.77 -8.48
CA ASP A 109 42.54 -21.20 -8.37
C ASP A 109 41.48 -22.25 -7.93
N LEU A 110 41.85 -23.55 -7.89
CA LEU A 110 40.91 -24.65 -7.67
C LEU A 110 40.73 -24.95 -6.17
N HIS A 111 39.57 -24.64 -5.63
CA HIS A 111 39.27 -24.71 -4.21
C HIS A 111 38.19 -25.76 -3.93
N PRO A 112 38.27 -26.50 -2.81
CA PRO A 112 37.21 -27.41 -2.41
C PRO A 112 36.03 -26.66 -1.75
N GLY A 113 34.95 -27.40 -1.50
CA GLY A 113 33.69 -26.85 -1.00
C GLY A 113 32.64 -26.84 -2.10
N SER A 114 31.89 -25.75 -2.22
CA SER A 114 30.83 -25.63 -3.23
C SER A 114 31.40 -25.21 -4.59
N GLY A 115 30.88 -25.80 -5.66
CA GLY A 115 31.26 -25.48 -7.04
C GLY A 115 31.32 -26.71 -7.93
N THR A 116 31.71 -26.49 -9.17
CA THR A 116 31.95 -27.55 -10.17
C THR A 116 33.31 -27.39 -10.86
N LEU A 117 33.95 -26.21 -10.81
CA LEU A 117 35.22 -25.98 -11.50
C LEU A 117 36.31 -26.93 -11.03
N THR A 118 36.43 -27.12 -9.72
CA THR A 118 37.43 -28.03 -9.13
C THR A 118 37.24 -29.48 -9.57
N ASP A 119 36.00 -29.92 -9.75
CA ASP A 119 35.68 -31.31 -10.13
C ASP A 119 35.84 -31.53 -11.64
N LEU A 120 35.51 -30.52 -12.45
CA LEU A 120 35.57 -30.60 -13.91
C LEU A 120 36.96 -30.33 -14.48
N PHE A 121 37.75 -29.43 -13.86
CA PHE A 121 38.93 -28.84 -14.48
C PHE A 121 40.16 -28.84 -13.58
N ASN A 122 40.53 -30.00 -13.01
CA ASN A 122 41.71 -30.15 -12.14
C ASN A 122 43.08 -30.12 -12.85
N LYS A 123 43.14 -29.71 -14.12
CA LYS A 123 44.37 -29.59 -14.93
C LYS A 123 44.41 -28.23 -15.64
N PRO A 124 45.60 -27.63 -15.85
CA PRO A 124 45.74 -26.39 -16.61
C PRO A 124 45.17 -26.51 -18.04
N GLY A 125 44.70 -25.39 -18.60
CA GLY A 125 44.34 -25.29 -20.03
C GLY A 125 42.91 -24.86 -20.32
N VAL A 126 42.14 -24.47 -19.31
CA VAL A 126 40.77 -23.95 -19.47
C VAL A 126 40.77 -22.45 -19.22
N ALA A 127 40.14 -21.69 -20.13
CA ALA A 127 39.86 -20.28 -19.92
C ALA A 127 38.34 -20.05 -19.93
N LEU A 128 37.85 -19.28 -18.96
CA LEU A 128 36.45 -18.88 -18.85
C LEU A 128 36.33 -17.37 -18.87
N SER A 129 35.27 -16.85 -19.47
CA SER A 129 35.01 -15.41 -19.41
C SER A 129 34.69 -14.96 -17.98
N VAL A 130 34.93 -13.68 -17.67
CA VAL A 130 34.49 -13.06 -16.41
C VAL A 130 32.98 -13.27 -16.21
N HIS A 131 32.19 -13.19 -17.29
CA HIS A 131 30.76 -13.51 -17.25
C HIS A 131 30.50 -14.96 -16.79
N ASN A 132 31.17 -15.96 -17.37
CA ASN A 132 30.97 -17.36 -16.98
C ASN A 132 31.36 -17.60 -15.52
N LEU A 133 32.42 -16.97 -15.04
CA LEU A 133 32.81 -17.06 -13.64
C LEU A 133 31.76 -16.40 -12.74
N LEU A 134 31.20 -15.25 -13.13
CA LEU A 134 30.17 -14.54 -12.37
C LEU A 134 28.90 -15.39 -12.23
N GLU A 135 28.49 -16.04 -13.33
CA GLU A 135 27.42 -17.04 -13.35
C GLU A 135 27.69 -18.17 -12.36
N LEU A 136 28.86 -18.82 -12.42
CA LEU A 136 29.20 -19.92 -11.53
C LEU A 136 29.24 -19.49 -10.05
N MET A 137 29.76 -18.30 -9.77
CA MET A 137 29.84 -17.74 -8.42
C MET A 137 28.44 -17.53 -7.81
N LEU A 138 27.47 -17.05 -8.57
CA LEU A 138 26.14 -16.71 -8.06
C LEU A 138 25.14 -17.86 -8.19
N LEU A 139 25.15 -18.60 -9.30
CA LEU A 139 24.19 -19.66 -9.64
C LEU A 139 24.32 -20.88 -8.74
N ILE A 140 25.55 -21.37 -8.56
CA ILE A 140 25.87 -22.61 -7.83
C ILE A 140 26.85 -22.39 -6.68
N SER A 141 27.19 -21.14 -6.39
CA SER A 141 28.10 -20.78 -5.30
C SER A 141 29.51 -21.35 -5.48
N ASP A 142 30.05 -21.36 -6.70
CA ASP A 142 31.39 -21.92 -6.96
C ASP A 142 32.49 -21.10 -6.23
N ASN A 143 33.27 -21.78 -5.38
CA ASN A 143 34.32 -21.16 -4.55
C ASN A 143 35.54 -20.74 -5.37
N SER A 144 35.92 -21.52 -6.39
CA SER A 144 36.99 -21.17 -7.31
C SER A 144 36.69 -19.93 -8.11
N ALA A 145 35.49 -19.87 -8.69
CA ALA A 145 35.05 -18.67 -9.37
C ALA A 145 35.01 -17.46 -8.43
N THR A 146 34.64 -17.67 -7.15
CA THR A 146 34.60 -16.59 -6.15
C THR A 146 35.98 -16.00 -5.90
N ASP A 147 37.00 -16.81 -5.65
CA ASP A 147 38.33 -16.31 -5.28
C ASP A 147 39.04 -15.67 -6.49
N VAL A 148 38.85 -16.23 -7.69
CA VAL A 148 39.28 -15.60 -8.95
C VAL A 148 38.63 -14.23 -9.13
N LEU A 149 37.31 -14.13 -8.95
CA LEU A 149 36.58 -12.86 -9.12
C LEU A 149 36.87 -11.87 -8.01
N LEU A 150 37.15 -12.32 -6.79
CA LEU A 150 37.59 -11.46 -5.70
C LEU A 150 38.94 -10.81 -6.01
N ARG A 151 39.90 -11.58 -6.55
CA ARG A 151 41.17 -11.05 -7.04
C ARG A 151 40.95 -10.03 -8.16
N LEU A 152 40.11 -10.36 -9.13
CA LEU A 152 39.73 -9.43 -10.21
C LEU A 152 38.92 -8.23 -9.72
N ALA A 153 38.24 -8.29 -8.59
CA ALA A 153 37.56 -7.15 -7.96
C ALA A 153 38.52 -6.20 -7.22
N GLY A 154 39.81 -6.54 -7.12
CA GLY A 154 40.82 -5.79 -6.37
C GLY A 154 41.03 -6.28 -4.93
N GLY A 155 40.52 -7.47 -4.60
CA GLY A 155 40.67 -8.08 -3.28
C GLY A 155 39.63 -7.61 -2.24
N PRO A 156 39.70 -8.18 -1.02
CA PRO A 156 38.72 -7.91 0.04
C PRO A 156 38.57 -6.43 0.41
N GLU A 157 39.68 -5.70 0.45
CA GLU A 157 39.69 -4.28 0.80
C GLU A 157 38.94 -3.42 -0.22
N ALA A 158 39.11 -3.69 -1.52
CA ALA A 158 38.40 -2.97 -2.57
C ALA A 158 36.89 -3.22 -2.52
N VAL A 159 36.49 -4.47 -2.22
CA VAL A 159 35.07 -4.82 -2.04
C VAL A 159 34.47 -4.10 -0.83
N THR A 160 35.17 -4.10 0.30
CA THR A 160 34.73 -3.38 1.52
C THR A 160 34.72 -1.87 1.29
N GLY A 161 35.71 -1.32 0.60
CA GLY A 161 35.78 0.08 0.21
C GLY A 161 34.56 0.49 -0.62
N ARG A 162 34.17 -0.35 -1.60
CA ARG A 162 32.97 -0.11 -2.40
C ARG A 162 31.69 -0.07 -1.58
N MET A 163 31.56 -0.92 -0.56
CA MET A 163 30.41 -0.87 0.34
C MET A 163 30.34 0.47 1.09
N ARG A 164 31.47 0.98 1.57
CA ARG A 164 31.57 2.31 2.22
C ARG A 164 31.26 3.44 1.26
N GLU A 165 31.73 3.40 0.02
CA GLU A 165 31.39 4.38 -1.02
C GLU A 165 29.87 4.44 -1.29
N LEU A 166 29.18 3.31 -1.19
CA LEU A 166 27.72 3.22 -1.28
C LEU A 166 27.02 3.62 0.02
N GLY A 167 27.74 4.09 1.04
CA GLY A 167 27.21 4.45 2.36
C GLY A 167 26.75 3.24 3.18
N ILE A 168 27.34 2.07 2.97
CA ILE A 168 27.00 0.82 3.66
C ILE A 168 28.14 0.43 4.61
N GLU A 169 28.07 0.91 5.85
CA GLU A 169 29.06 0.64 6.91
C GLU A 169 28.92 -0.76 7.56
N GLY A 170 27.97 -1.56 7.06
CA GLY A 170 27.52 -2.77 7.73
C GLY A 170 27.93 -4.09 7.11
N ILE A 171 28.83 -4.08 6.12
CA ILE A 171 29.28 -5.24 5.36
C ILE A 171 30.80 -5.18 5.25
N ASN A 172 31.50 -6.23 5.67
CA ASN A 172 32.95 -6.34 5.53
C ASN A 172 33.31 -7.64 4.81
N VAL A 173 34.13 -7.54 3.77
CA VAL A 173 34.79 -8.68 3.12
C VAL A 173 36.27 -8.59 3.46
N ASN A 174 36.81 -9.63 4.07
CA ASN A 174 38.16 -9.62 4.65
C ASN A 174 39.04 -10.75 4.14
N ARG A 175 38.47 -11.89 3.75
CA ARG A 175 39.21 -13.09 3.34
C ARG A 175 38.68 -13.68 2.03
N PRO A 176 39.55 -14.34 1.23
CA PRO A 176 39.09 -15.26 0.20
C PRO A 176 38.43 -16.50 0.83
N THR A 177 37.66 -17.22 0.01
CA THR A 177 36.90 -18.41 0.42
C THR A 177 37.80 -19.49 0.99
N SER A 178 38.95 -19.71 0.36
CA SER A 178 40.01 -20.62 0.82
C SER A 178 40.42 -20.37 2.26
N ARG A 179 40.76 -19.11 2.60
CA ARG A 179 41.16 -18.73 3.97
C ARG A 179 39.97 -18.74 4.93
N LEU A 180 38.78 -18.35 4.48
CA LEU A 180 37.56 -18.39 5.28
C LEU A 180 37.26 -19.83 5.75
N ILE A 181 37.34 -20.81 4.84
CA ILE A 181 37.14 -22.24 5.16
C ILE A 181 38.26 -22.77 6.07
N ALA A 182 39.51 -22.40 5.79
CA ALA A 182 40.66 -22.79 6.61
C ALA A 182 40.52 -22.30 8.06
N ASP A 183 40.14 -21.04 8.25
CA ASP A 183 39.91 -20.45 9.58
C ASP A 183 38.74 -21.12 10.32
N TRP A 184 37.68 -21.51 9.60
CA TRP A 184 36.55 -22.23 10.19
C TRP A 184 36.94 -23.65 10.63
N ILE A 185 37.76 -24.36 9.85
CA ILE A 185 38.20 -25.73 10.17
C ILE A 185 39.32 -25.73 11.21
N GLY A 186 40.11 -24.66 11.33
CA GLY A 186 41.24 -24.58 12.26
C GLY A 186 42.60 -24.87 11.63
N VAL A 187 42.72 -24.74 10.30
CA VAL A 187 43.99 -24.87 9.60
C VAL A 187 44.84 -23.62 9.86
N ALA A 188 45.92 -23.77 10.64
CA ALA A 188 46.74 -22.64 11.08
C ALA A 188 47.40 -21.89 9.90
N SER A 189 48.02 -22.62 8.97
CA SER A 189 48.70 -22.06 7.81
C SER A 189 48.24 -22.74 6.51
N LEU A 190 48.04 -21.93 5.48
CA LEU A 190 47.83 -22.42 4.12
C LEU A 190 49.15 -22.35 3.35
N PRO A 191 49.40 -23.30 2.43
CA PRO A 191 50.56 -23.26 1.56
C PRO A 191 50.49 -22.03 0.62
N ALA A 192 51.63 -21.70 -0.01
CA ALA A 192 51.66 -20.68 -1.04
C ALA A 192 50.74 -21.05 -2.21
N GLU A 193 50.26 -20.05 -2.96
CA GLU A 193 49.28 -20.23 -4.04
C GLU A 193 49.85 -21.12 -5.17
N GLU A 194 51.17 -21.12 -5.36
CA GLU A 194 51.89 -21.94 -6.34
C GLU A 194 52.01 -23.41 -5.93
N GLU A 195 51.94 -23.69 -4.63
CA GLU A 195 51.99 -25.04 -4.05
C GLU A 195 50.58 -25.65 -3.90
N TRP A 196 49.55 -24.88 -4.26
CA TRP A 196 48.17 -25.20 -4.01
C TRP A 196 47.63 -26.32 -4.91
N SER A 197 46.91 -27.27 -4.30
CA SER A 197 46.05 -28.22 -5.03
C SER A 197 44.82 -28.62 -4.20
N PRO A 198 43.71 -29.02 -4.84
CA PRO A 198 42.53 -29.52 -4.14
C PRO A 198 42.83 -30.69 -3.19
N GLU A 199 43.76 -31.57 -3.59
CA GLU A 199 44.15 -32.74 -2.81
C GLU A 199 44.94 -32.35 -1.55
N LEU A 200 45.88 -31.42 -1.70
CA LEU A 200 46.63 -30.87 -0.57
C LEU A 200 45.69 -30.22 0.45
N PHE A 201 44.71 -29.43 -0.02
CA PHE A 201 43.75 -28.80 0.88
C PHE A 201 42.90 -29.85 1.61
N ARG A 202 42.35 -30.85 0.91
CA ARG A 202 41.61 -31.95 1.56
C ARG A 202 42.43 -32.64 2.65
N LYS A 203 43.71 -32.88 2.39
CA LYS A 203 44.65 -33.47 3.37
C LYS A 203 44.85 -32.56 4.59
N LEU A 204 45.04 -31.26 4.37
CA LEU A 204 45.17 -30.27 5.46
C LEU A 204 43.90 -30.19 6.30
N LEU A 205 42.73 -30.14 5.66
CA LEU A 205 41.45 -30.14 6.37
C LEU A 205 41.25 -31.41 7.20
N ALA A 206 41.57 -32.57 6.63
CA ALA A 206 41.42 -33.87 7.29
C ALA A 206 42.37 -34.03 8.48
N ALA A 207 43.54 -33.38 8.46
CA ALA A 207 44.55 -33.47 9.50
C ALA A 207 44.20 -32.71 10.79
N VAL A 208 43.25 -31.76 10.76
CA VAL A 208 42.88 -31.01 11.97
C VAL A 208 42.08 -31.90 12.94
N PRO A 209 42.49 -32.05 14.21
CA PRO A 209 41.75 -32.82 15.22
C PRO A 209 40.34 -32.26 15.48
N GLU A 210 39.38 -33.13 15.85
CA GLU A 210 37.97 -32.73 16.03
C GLU A 210 37.79 -31.61 17.08
N GLU A 211 38.51 -31.67 18.19
CA GLU A 211 38.42 -30.64 19.24
C GLU A 211 38.96 -29.28 18.77
N GLU A 212 40.03 -29.28 17.96
CA GLU A 212 40.53 -28.07 17.32
C GLU A 212 39.52 -27.52 16.30
N ARG A 213 38.86 -28.39 15.52
CA ARG A 213 37.78 -27.97 14.62
C ARG A 213 36.61 -27.32 15.36
N LYS A 214 36.17 -27.90 16.48
CA LYS A 214 35.11 -27.31 17.32
C LYS A 214 35.51 -25.96 17.88
N ALA A 215 36.74 -25.83 18.39
CA ALA A 215 37.26 -24.58 18.92
C ALA A 215 37.37 -23.51 17.82
N ALA A 216 37.87 -23.87 16.64
CA ALA A 216 37.98 -23.00 15.47
C ALA A 216 36.61 -22.54 14.97
N ALA A 217 35.63 -23.44 14.85
CA ALA A 217 34.27 -23.11 14.45
C ALA A 217 33.60 -22.13 15.43
N LYS A 218 33.78 -22.32 16.75
CA LYS A 218 33.30 -21.38 17.77
C LYS A 218 33.97 -20.01 17.66
N LYS A 219 35.29 -19.98 17.39
CA LYS A 219 36.04 -18.73 17.16
C LYS A 219 35.56 -18.02 15.89
N PHE A 220 35.30 -18.77 14.83
CA PHE A 220 34.81 -18.26 13.55
C PHE A 220 33.46 -17.54 13.71
N ASP A 221 32.52 -18.13 14.45
CA ASP A 221 31.19 -17.53 14.70
C ASP A 221 31.25 -16.19 15.45
N ALA A 222 32.32 -15.95 16.23
CA ALA A 222 32.55 -14.71 16.98
C ALA A 222 33.49 -13.72 16.25
N ASP A 223 34.07 -14.11 15.11
CA ASP A 223 35.00 -13.29 14.36
C ASP A 223 34.24 -12.14 13.66
N PRO A 224 34.64 -10.88 13.87
CA PRO A 224 33.97 -9.75 13.21
C PRO A 224 34.25 -9.66 11.71
N ARG A 225 35.25 -10.40 11.19
CA ARG A 225 35.61 -10.43 9.78
C ARG A 225 34.59 -11.21 8.94
N ASP A 226 34.38 -10.80 7.69
CA ASP A 226 33.46 -11.44 6.74
C ASP A 226 32.01 -11.46 7.21
N THR A 227 31.62 -10.41 7.94
CA THR A 227 30.28 -10.27 8.52
C THR A 227 29.45 -9.19 7.84
N ALA A 228 28.13 -9.35 7.91
CA ALA A 228 27.16 -8.33 7.55
C ALA A 228 26.11 -8.16 8.65
N ALA A 229 25.57 -6.96 8.76
CA ALA A 229 24.29 -6.74 9.44
C ALA A 229 23.11 -7.00 8.49
N PRO A 230 22.01 -7.64 8.95
CA PRO A 230 20.83 -7.86 8.12
C PRO A 230 20.32 -6.58 7.45
N GLU A 231 20.28 -5.46 8.17
CA GLU A 231 19.86 -4.17 7.62
C GLU A 231 20.80 -3.62 6.56
N ALA A 232 22.11 -3.86 6.70
CA ALA A 232 23.09 -3.41 5.74
C ALA A 232 23.03 -4.22 4.45
N MET A 233 22.82 -5.54 4.55
CA MET A 233 22.60 -6.39 3.39
C MET A 233 21.27 -6.06 2.68
N ALA A 234 20.18 -5.82 3.43
CA ALA A 234 18.92 -5.36 2.85
C ALA A 234 19.07 -3.99 2.16
N ALA A 235 19.88 -3.09 2.72
CA ALA A 235 20.20 -1.81 2.08
C ALA A 235 21.02 -1.99 0.78
N LEU A 236 22.00 -2.90 0.76
CA LEU A 236 22.75 -3.23 -0.47
C LEU A 236 21.80 -3.74 -1.56
N LEU A 237 20.93 -4.69 -1.24
CA LEU A 237 19.93 -5.23 -2.15
C LEU A 237 19.00 -4.14 -2.69
N ALA A 238 18.55 -3.22 -1.83
CA ALA A 238 17.73 -2.08 -2.24
C ALA A 238 18.47 -1.15 -3.23
N ARG A 239 19.75 -0.85 -2.98
CA ARG A 239 20.56 -0.03 -3.89
C ARG A 239 20.81 -0.72 -5.23
N ILE A 240 21.03 -2.03 -5.24
CA ILE A 240 21.14 -2.83 -6.47
C ILE A 240 19.83 -2.68 -7.27
N TYR A 241 18.69 -2.97 -6.63
CA TYR A 241 17.38 -2.93 -7.28
C TYR A 241 17.04 -1.57 -7.89
N ARG A 242 17.36 -0.49 -7.18
CA ARG A 242 17.08 0.89 -7.61
C ARG A 242 18.07 1.42 -8.66
N GLY A 243 19.10 0.66 -9.03
CA GLY A 243 20.16 1.13 -9.94
C GLY A 243 21.06 2.18 -9.31
N GLU A 244 21.18 2.19 -7.98
CA GLU A 244 22.05 3.10 -7.23
C GLU A 244 23.46 2.51 -7.00
N ALA A 245 23.57 1.18 -7.01
CA ALA A 245 24.85 0.48 -6.83
C ALA A 245 25.62 0.26 -8.15
N LEU A 246 24.87 0.10 -9.24
CA LEU A 246 25.30 -0.30 -10.58
C LEU A 246 24.39 0.34 -11.64
N LYS A 247 24.88 0.49 -12.87
CA LYS A 247 24.09 0.87 -14.05
C LYS A 247 23.05 -0.20 -14.38
N LYS A 248 22.02 0.19 -15.12
CA LYS A 248 20.87 -0.66 -15.44
C LYS A 248 21.27 -2.02 -16.01
N GLU A 249 22.19 -2.06 -16.97
CA GLU A 249 22.60 -3.30 -17.65
C GLU A 249 23.28 -4.29 -16.68
N SER A 250 24.14 -3.78 -15.79
CA SER A 250 24.80 -4.59 -14.77
C SER A 250 23.84 -5.03 -13.67
N THR A 251 22.89 -4.17 -13.29
CA THR A 251 21.81 -4.51 -12.34
C THR A 251 20.94 -5.62 -12.90
N ASP A 252 20.51 -5.51 -14.16
CA ASP A 252 19.68 -6.51 -14.82
C ASP A 252 20.41 -7.86 -14.89
N LEU A 253 21.70 -7.86 -15.25
CA LEU A 253 22.54 -9.06 -15.25
C LEU A 253 22.63 -9.69 -13.85
N LEU A 254 22.96 -8.91 -12.82
CA LEU A 254 23.10 -9.41 -11.45
C LEU A 254 21.80 -10.02 -10.94
N LEU A 255 20.67 -9.33 -11.12
CA LEU A 255 19.36 -9.80 -10.68
C LEU A 255 18.90 -11.03 -11.47
N ASP A 256 19.17 -11.09 -12.78
CA ASP A 256 18.86 -12.28 -13.59
C ASP A 256 19.59 -13.53 -13.07
N ILE A 257 20.90 -13.42 -12.83
CA ILE A 257 21.68 -14.55 -12.28
C ILE A 257 21.14 -14.95 -10.90
N MET A 258 20.82 -13.98 -10.04
CA MET A 258 20.25 -14.23 -8.71
C MET A 258 18.87 -14.90 -8.76
N ARG A 259 18.02 -14.63 -9.77
CA ARG A 259 16.74 -15.33 -9.97
C ARG A 259 16.93 -16.79 -10.35
N ARG A 260 18.03 -17.09 -11.05
CA ARG A 260 18.38 -18.43 -11.51
C ARG A 260 19.21 -19.22 -10.49
N CYS A 261 19.50 -18.65 -9.31
CA CYS A 261 20.24 -19.32 -8.24
C CYS A 261 19.61 -20.68 -7.92
N ARG A 262 20.45 -21.73 -7.94
CA ARG A 262 20.05 -23.15 -7.80
C ARG A 262 20.26 -23.72 -6.40
N THR A 263 20.67 -22.87 -5.46
CA THR A 263 20.95 -23.26 -4.07
C THR A 263 19.85 -22.77 -3.15
N GLY A 264 19.59 -23.48 -2.04
CA GLY A 264 18.64 -23.04 -1.01
C GLY A 264 17.17 -23.09 -1.45
N GLU A 265 16.77 -24.10 -2.22
CA GLU A 265 15.37 -24.32 -2.62
C GLU A 265 14.42 -24.37 -1.42
N THR A 266 14.92 -24.81 -0.26
CA THR A 266 14.19 -24.93 1.02
C THR A 266 14.29 -23.68 1.92
N ARG A 267 14.92 -22.59 1.46
CA ARG A 267 15.15 -21.35 2.23
C ARG A 267 14.14 -20.26 1.88
N LEU A 268 14.55 -19.08 1.39
CA LEU A 268 13.62 -17.99 1.10
C LEU A 268 12.49 -18.43 0.16
N LYS A 269 12.79 -19.30 -0.81
CA LYS A 269 11.82 -19.86 -1.78
C LYS A 269 10.94 -20.97 -1.20
N GLY A 270 11.36 -21.62 -0.11
CA GLY A 270 10.95 -22.98 0.22
C GLY A 270 9.46 -23.19 0.46
N ILE A 271 8.76 -22.19 0.99
CA ILE A 271 7.32 -22.29 1.29
C ILE A 271 6.52 -21.08 0.76
N LEU A 272 7.10 -20.31 -0.16
CA LEU A 272 6.38 -19.23 -0.84
C LEU A 272 5.33 -19.80 -1.81
N PRO A 273 4.32 -19.00 -2.20
CA PRO A 273 3.34 -19.45 -3.19
C PRO A 273 4.01 -19.89 -4.51
N ALA A 274 3.37 -20.83 -5.20
CA ALA A 274 3.84 -21.27 -6.51
C ALA A 274 3.94 -20.08 -7.48
N GLY A 275 5.06 -19.98 -8.19
CA GLY A 275 5.34 -18.87 -9.11
C GLY A 275 5.90 -17.61 -8.44
N ALA A 276 6.07 -17.58 -7.11
CA ALA A 276 6.77 -16.49 -6.45
C ALA A 276 8.21 -16.39 -6.97
N VAL A 277 8.60 -15.19 -7.38
CA VAL A 277 9.94 -14.94 -7.94
C VAL A 277 10.84 -14.37 -6.86
N VAL A 278 12.03 -14.98 -6.73
CA VAL A 278 13.00 -14.62 -5.71
C VAL A 278 14.39 -14.52 -6.35
N ALA A 279 14.94 -13.31 -6.39
CA ALA A 279 16.32 -13.07 -6.78
C ALA A 279 17.20 -13.15 -5.53
N HIS A 280 17.92 -14.25 -5.31
CA HIS A 280 18.59 -14.49 -4.03
C HIS A 280 19.99 -15.09 -4.13
N LYS A 281 20.69 -15.07 -2.99
CA LYS A 281 21.96 -15.76 -2.78
C LYS A 281 22.02 -16.35 -1.38
N THR A 282 22.42 -17.61 -1.33
CA THR A 282 22.61 -18.38 -0.10
C THR A 282 24.02 -18.25 0.48
N GLY A 283 24.16 -18.55 1.77
CA GLY A 283 25.43 -18.77 2.45
C GLY A 283 25.33 -19.91 3.47
N SER A 284 26.34 -20.77 3.55
CA SER A 284 26.40 -21.85 4.54
C SER A 284 27.84 -22.15 4.93
N ILE A 285 28.10 -22.24 6.23
CA ILE A 285 29.35 -22.77 6.79
C ILE A 285 29.12 -23.19 8.25
N GLY A 286 29.37 -24.46 8.58
CA GLY A 286 29.12 -24.98 9.93
C GLY A 286 27.72 -24.69 10.45
N GLY A 287 27.64 -24.03 11.63
CA GLY A 287 26.42 -23.56 12.28
C GLY A 287 25.73 -22.37 11.59
N THR A 288 26.41 -21.69 10.66
CA THR A 288 25.89 -20.54 9.90
C THR A 288 25.07 -20.98 8.68
N THR A 289 23.86 -20.45 8.52
CA THR A 289 22.97 -20.69 7.37
C THR A 289 22.20 -19.43 7.04
N ASN A 290 22.41 -18.89 5.84
CA ASN A 290 21.90 -17.59 5.42
C ASN A 290 21.20 -17.69 4.07
N ASP A 291 20.28 -16.78 3.82
CA ASP A 291 19.74 -16.52 2.50
C ASP A 291 19.24 -15.08 2.42
N VAL A 292 19.61 -14.38 1.35
CA VAL A 292 19.34 -12.94 1.18
C VAL A 292 18.94 -12.68 -0.27
N GLY A 293 17.95 -11.81 -0.48
CA GLY A 293 17.44 -11.58 -1.82
C GLY A 293 16.30 -10.59 -1.89
N ILE A 294 15.72 -10.46 -3.08
CA ILE A 294 14.57 -9.64 -3.38
C ILE A 294 13.40 -10.56 -3.72
N LEU A 295 12.32 -10.43 -2.96
CA LEU A 295 11.05 -11.09 -3.22
C LEU A 295 10.18 -10.19 -4.10
N GLU A 296 9.60 -10.74 -5.16
CA GLU A 296 8.58 -10.04 -5.95
C GLU A 296 7.18 -10.39 -5.46
N LEU A 297 6.39 -9.36 -5.18
CA LEU A 297 5.01 -9.48 -4.73
C LEU A 297 4.06 -9.21 -5.90
N PRO A 298 3.09 -10.10 -6.19
CA PRO A 298 2.02 -9.82 -7.14
C PRO A 298 1.31 -8.53 -6.77
N GLU A 299 1.46 -7.48 -7.59
CA GLU A 299 0.83 -6.16 -7.41
C GLU A 299 1.23 -5.40 -6.13
N GLY A 300 2.14 -5.96 -5.32
CA GLY A 300 2.58 -5.43 -4.03
C GLY A 300 3.97 -4.79 -4.04
N GLY A 301 4.71 -4.89 -5.15
CA GLY A 301 6.07 -4.37 -5.25
C GLY A 301 7.13 -5.40 -4.85
N HIS A 302 8.17 -4.96 -4.16
CA HIS A 302 9.37 -5.76 -3.91
C HIS A 302 9.82 -5.64 -2.47
N VAL A 303 10.36 -6.74 -1.93
CA VAL A 303 10.93 -6.75 -0.58
C VAL A 303 12.37 -7.23 -0.64
N ALA A 304 13.31 -6.36 -0.28
CA ALA A 304 14.66 -6.79 0.05
C ALA A 304 14.64 -7.46 1.42
N LEU A 305 14.95 -8.76 1.46
CA LEU A 305 14.96 -9.57 2.66
C LEU A 305 16.34 -10.19 2.84
N ALA A 306 16.93 -9.97 4.01
CA ALA A 306 18.15 -10.64 4.43
C ALA A 306 17.88 -11.44 5.70
N VAL A 307 18.14 -12.75 5.68
CA VAL A 307 18.04 -13.63 6.86
C VAL A 307 19.37 -14.33 7.09
N PHE A 308 19.91 -14.16 8.28
CA PHE A 308 21.17 -14.73 8.74
C PHE A 308 20.94 -15.59 9.97
N VAL A 309 21.59 -16.74 10.04
CA VAL A 309 21.61 -17.63 11.21
C VAL A 309 23.05 -17.89 11.58
N LYS A 310 23.42 -17.72 12.86
CA LYS A 310 24.75 -18.09 13.39
C LYS A 310 24.62 -18.88 14.70
N SER A 311 25.68 -19.61 15.06
CA SER A 311 25.78 -20.33 16.33
C SER A 311 24.59 -21.26 16.60
N SER A 312 24.09 -21.90 15.55
CA SER A 312 23.02 -22.87 15.65
C SER A 312 23.56 -24.25 15.99
N ASP A 313 22.89 -24.91 16.93
CA ASP A 313 23.10 -26.33 17.27
C ASP A 313 22.21 -27.28 16.46
N LYS A 314 21.39 -26.74 15.54
CA LYS A 314 20.43 -27.51 14.76
C LYS A 314 20.99 -27.92 13.41
N GLU A 315 20.49 -29.06 12.95
CA GLU A 315 20.72 -29.55 11.60
C GLU A 315 20.20 -28.57 10.53
N ALA A 316 20.78 -28.63 9.34
CA ALA A 316 20.44 -27.74 8.22
C ALA A 316 18.93 -27.59 7.95
N PRO A 317 18.11 -28.66 7.92
CA PRO A 317 16.68 -28.52 7.62
C PRO A 317 15.92 -27.62 8.58
N ALA A 318 16.25 -27.62 9.88
CA ALA A 318 15.60 -26.77 10.86
C ALA A 318 15.99 -25.30 10.67
N ARG A 319 17.26 -25.02 10.37
CA ARG A 319 17.75 -23.67 10.09
C ARG A 319 17.14 -23.11 8.81
N GLU A 320 17.08 -23.92 7.75
CA GLU A 320 16.46 -23.55 6.48
C GLU A 320 14.96 -23.32 6.62
N ARG A 321 14.27 -24.15 7.40
CA ARG A 321 12.85 -23.95 7.74
C ARG A 321 12.61 -22.61 8.44
N ALA A 322 13.46 -22.22 9.38
CA ALA A 322 13.33 -20.92 10.04
C ALA A 322 13.43 -19.75 9.02
N ILE A 323 14.36 -19.85 8.06
CA ILE A 323 14.49 -18.88 6.97
C ILE A 323 13.23 -18.86 6.10
N ALA A 324 12.71 -20.03 5.71
CA ALA A 324 11.52 -20.17 4.88
C ALA A 324 10.27 -19.60 5.55
N GLU A 325 10.06 -19.88 6.84
CA GLU A 325 8.95 -19.33 7.62
C GLU A 325 9.07 -17.81 7.82
N ILE A 326 10.27 -17.27 8.04
CA ILE A 326 10.48 -15.81 8.07
C ILE A 326 10.14 -15.19 6.71
N ALA A 327 10.63 -15.78 5.62
CA ALA A 327 10.36 -15.31 4.27
C ALA A 327 8.86 -15.32 3.96
N ARG A 328 8.16 -16.37 4.38
CA ARG A 328 6.71 -16.49 4.22
C ARG A 328 5.95 -15.43 4.99
N SER A 329 6.28 -15.22 6.26
CA SER A 329 5.63 -14.21 7.10
C SER A 329 5.83 -12.80 6.53
N VAL A 330 7.04 -12.50 6.04
CA VAL A 330 7.36 -11.23 5.37
C VAL A 330 6.58 -11.08 4.07
N TYR A 331 6.61 -12.11 3.21
CA TYR A 331 5.92 -12.13 1.92
C TYR A 331 4.42 -11.90 2.09
N ASP A 332 3.76 -12.68 2.95
CA ASP A 332 2.33 -12.57 3.22
C ASP A 332 1.99 -11.19 3.82
N PHE A 333 2.80 -10.70 4.77
CA PHE A 333 2.56 -9.39 5.37
C PHE A 333 2.56 -8.27 4.32
N PHE A 334 3.58 -8.22 3.46
CA PHE A 334 3.68 -7.18 2.45
C PHE A 334 2.74 -7.39 1.26
N LEU A 335 2.37 -8.64 0.95
CA LEU A 335 1.37 -8.96 -0.06
C LEU A 335 -0.04 -8.52 0.36
N PHE A 336 -0.43 -8.77 1.62
CA PHE A 336 -1.77 -8.46 2.14
C PHE A 336 -1.87 -7.09 2.80
N GLN A 337 -0.73 -6.44 3.06
CA GLN A 337 -0.65 -5.04 3.45
C GLN A 337 0.34 -4.29 2.56
N PRO A 338 0.13 -4.26 1.23
CA PRO A 338 0.99 -3.50 0.34
C PRO A 338 0.84 -2.05 0.77
N GLY A 339 1.93 -1.51 1.30
CA GLY A 339 1.95 -0.12 1.69
C GLY A 339 1.89 0.63 0.38
N ALA A 340 0.94 1.53 0.23
CA ALA A 340 1.22 2.61 -0.69
C ALA A 340 2.29 3.48 -0.04
N ALA A 341 3.24 3.93 -0.85
CA ALA A 341 4.17 4.95 -0.44
C ALA A 341 3.39 6.16 0.10
N ALA A 342 3.57 6.48 1.38
CA ALA A 342 3.28 7.81 1.88
C ALA A 342 4.35 8.75 1.30
N ALA A 343 4.24 9.11 0.01
CA ALA A 343 4.76 10.40 -0.40
C ALA A 343 4.08 11.43 0.51
N ALA A 344 4.84 12.30 1.16
CA ALA A 344 4.25 13.38 1.94
C ALA A 344 3.20 14.10 1.07
N LEU A 345 1.98 14.26 1.58
CA LEU A 345 0.91 14.88 0.80
C LEU A 345 1.33 16.27 0.34
N ASN A 346 1.22 16.52 -0.96
CA ASN A 346 1.52 17.81 -1.56
C ASN A 346 0.33 18.74 -1.42
N TYR A 347 0.19 19.30 -0.21
CA TYR A 347 -0.93 20.17 0.14
C TYR A 347 -1.00 21.44 -0.71
N ASP A 348 0.14 21.99 -1.17
CA ASP A 348 0.14 23.14 -2.08
C ASP A 348 -0.44 22.80 -3.46
N ALA A 349 -0.13 21.62 -4.01
CA ALA A 349 -0.72 21.14 -5.26
C ALA A 349 -2.22 20.84 -5.11
N MET A 350 -2.62 20.23 -3.99
CA MET A 350 -4.03 19.99 -3.68
C MET A 350 -4.81 21.32 -3.59
N ALA A 351 -4.28 22.30 -2.85
CA ALA A 351 -4.88 23.63 -2.75
C ALA A 351 -4.93 24.34 -4.11
N ALA A 352 -3.90 24.18 -4.94
CA ALA A 352 -3.89 24.69 -6.31
C ALA A 352 -5.02 24.07 -7.14
N ARG A 353 -5.24 22.76 -7.04
CA ARG A 353 -6.32 22.06 -7.76
C ARG A 353 -7.70 22.57 -7.32
N ILE A 354 -7.95 22.67 -6.03
CA ILE A 354 -9.24 23.14 -5.47
C ILE A 354 -9.54 24.56 -5.96
N THR A 355 -8.56 25.46 -5.88
CA THR A 355 -8.76 26.86 -6.29
C THR A 355 -8.86 27.03 -7.82
N ALA A 356 -8.12 26.23 -8.59
CA ALA A 356 -8.24 26.19 -10.05
C ALA A 356 -9.63 25.72 -10.52
N ALA A 357 -10.25 24.78 -9.80
CA ALA A 357 -11.62 24.34 -10.05
C ALA A 357 -12.63 25.48 -9.85
N LEU A 358 -12.46 26.28 -8.79
CA LEU A 358 -13.41 27.34 -8.42
C LEU A 358 -13.34 28.60 -9.26
N ARG A 359 -12.15 28.91 -9.79
CA ARG A 359 -11.85 30.19 -10.45
C ARG A 359 -12.43 31.37 -9.68
N LEU A 360 -12.01 31.49 -8.42
CA LEU A 360 -12.51 32.52 -7.53
C LEU A 360 -12.36 33.91 -8.14
N GLU A 361 -13.40 34.73 -7.99
CA GLU A 361 -13.40 36.12 -8.41
C GLU A 361 -13.16 37.06 -7.23
N LYS A 362 -12.68 38.27 -7.54
CA LYS A 362 -12.46 39.32 -6.55
C LYS A 362 -13.76 39.64 -5.79
N GLY A 363 -13.69 39.62 -4.46
CA GLY A 363 -14.80 39.97 -3.57
C GLY A 363 -15.73 38.82 -3.21
N GLU A 364 -15.53 37.61 -3.75
CA GLU A 364 -16.32 36.43 -3.33
C GLU A 364 -16.07 36.07 -1.88
N ARG A 365 -17.13 35.83 -1.11
CA ARG A 365 -17.02 35.43 0.29
C ARG A 365 -17.01 33.92 0.39
N THR A 366 -15.94 33.37 0.95
CA THR A 366 -15.74 31.93 1.10
C THR A 366 -16.02 31.47 2.53
N MET A 367 -16.60 30.28 2.67
CA MET A 367 -16.73 29.58 3.94
C MET A 367 -16.04 28.21 3.85
N LEU A 368 -15.04 27.98 4.70
CA LEU A 368 -14.32 26.73 4.79
C LEU A 368 -14.78 25.95 6.02
N ARG A 369 -15.39 24.77 5.82
CA ARG A 369 -15.70 23.83 6.91
C ARG A 369 -14.73 22.66 6.85
N TYR A 370 -13.95 22.41 7.89
CA TYR A 370 -12.85 21.44 7.87
C TYR A 370 -12.42 20.95 9.26
N ASP A 371 -11.82 19.77 9.31
CA ASP A 371 -11.22 19.24 10.54
C ASP A 371 -9.81 19.83 10.70
N PRO A 372 -9.57 20.66 11.74
CA PRO A 372 -8.30 21.36 11.89
C PRO A 372 -7.14 20.44 12.28
N ALA A 373 -7.41 19.25 12.80
CA ALA A 373 -6.38 18.25 13.03
C ALA A 373 -6.03 17.55 11.71
N TYR A 374 -7.04 17.21 10.92
CA TYR A 374 -6.86 16.40 9.71
C TYR A 374 -6.35 17.19 8.50
N PHE A 375 -6.90 18.39 8.27
CA PHE A 375 -6.54 19.24 7.14
C PHE A 375 -5.56 20.35 7.49
N ARG A 376 -4.83 20.23 8.61
CA ARG A 376 -3.86 21.23 9.08
C ARG A 376 -2.91 21.67 7.97
N GLY A 377 -2.37 20.73 7.20
CA GLY A 377 -1.43 21.02 6.11
C GLY A 377 -2.06 21.65 4.86
N LEU A 378 -3.37 21.45 4.62
CA LEU A 378 -4.08 21.97 3.44
C LEU A 378 -4.61 23.40 3.63
N VAL A 379 -5.05 23.72 4.84
CA VAL A 379 -5.81 24.95 5.13
C VAL A 379 -5.00 26.21 4.87
N GLU A 380 -3.72 26.23 5.23
CA GLU A 380 -2.86 27.39 5.02
C GLU A 380 -2.58 27.66 3.53
N PRO A 381 -2.11 26.69 2.73
CA PRO A 381 -2.04 26.82 1.28
C PRO A 381 -3.35 27.27 0.62
N LEU A 382 -4.48 26.69 1.05
CA LEU A 382 -5.78 27.02 0.50
C LEU A 382 -6.20 28.46 0.82
N THR A 383 -6.05 28.87 2.07
CA THR A 383 -6.35 30.25 2.53
C THR A 383 -5.52 31.28 1.77
N ARG A 384 -4.21 31.01 1.62
CA ARG A 384 -3.28 31.86 0.89
C ARG A 384 -3.75 32.07 -0.56
N ARG A 385 -4.08 30.98 -1.26
CA ARG A 385 -4.57 31.03 -2.65
C ARG A 385 -5.93 31.72 -2.79
N ILE A 386 -6.84 31.56 -1.84
CA ILE A 386 -8.13 32.28 -1.80
C ILE A 386 -7.88 33.80 -1.77
N ARG A 387 -6.95 34.25 -0.90
CA ARG A 387 -6.58 35.67 -0.80
C ARG A 387 -5.88 36.19 -2.04
N GLU A 388 -4.98 35.41 -2.63
CA GLU A 388 -4.30 35.74 -3.89
C GLU A 388 -5.28 35.92 -5.06
N ALA A 389 -6.39 35.16 -5.07
CA ALA A 389 -7.48 35.34 -6.04
C ALA A 389 -8.35 36.59 -5.77
N GLY A 390 -8.12 37.31 -4.66
CA GLY A 390 -8.88 38.50 -4.27
C GLY A 390 -10.24 38.19 -3.62
N ALA A 391 -10.49 36.93 -3.25
CA ALA A 391 -11.67 36.52 -2.50
C ALA A 391 -11.50 36.79 -0.99
N VAL A 392 -12.64 36.92 -0.29
CA VAL A 392 -12.73 37.18 1.13
C VAL A 392 -12.94 35.87 1.88
N ASP A 393 -11.98 35.51 2.71
CA ASP A 393 -12.05 34.38 3.63
C ASP A 393 -12.98 34.70 4.81
N ALA A 394 -14.30 34.55 4.60
CA ALA A 394 -15.33 35.09 5.48
C ALA A 394 -15.56 34.23 6.73
N PHE A 395 -15.52 32.90 6.61
CA PHE A 395 -15.78 31.99 7.73
C PHE A 395 -14.91 30.73 7.67
N LYS A 396 -14.37 30.32 8.83
CA LYS A 396 -13.71 29.04 9.05
C LYS A 396 -14.40 28.30 10.16
N LEU A 397 -14.87 27.09 9.88
CA LEU A 397 -15.73 26.31 10.75
C LEU A 397 -15.12 24.93 10.98
N ASP A 398 -14.76 24.61 12.21
CA ASP A 398 -14.34 23.28 12.65
C ASP A 398 -15.52 22.40 13.14
N ALA A 399 -16.70 23.00 13.25
CA ALA A 399 -17.99 22.37 13.50
C ALA A 399 -19.12 23.21 12.89
N THR A 400 -20.33 22.66 12.82
CA THR A 400 -21.51 23.41 12.37
C THR A 400 -22.05 24.27 13.52
N PRO A 401 -22.04 25.62 13.41
CA PRO A 401 -22.50 26.48 14.50
C PRO A 401 -24.04 26.66 14.49
N PRO A 402 -24.67 27.08 15.60
CA PRO A 402 -26.12 27.31 15.65
C PRO A 402 -26.65 28.34 14.63
N ASP A 403 -25.81 29.31 14.23
CA ASP A 403 -26.12 30.36 13.26
C ASP A 403 -25.69 30.00 11.82
N PHE A 404 -25.51 28.72 11.52
CA PHE A 404 -24.99 28.23 10.23
C PHE A 404 -25.77 28.75 9.02
N GLU A 405 -27.10 28.76 9.05
CA GLU A 405 -27.91 29.26 7.93
C GLU A 405 -27.73 30.77 7.69
N GLN A 406 -27.52 31.56 8.76
CA GLN A 406 -27.24 32.99 8.64
C GLN A 406 -25.85 33.21 8.00
N LYS A 407 -24.83 32.46 8.44
CA LYS A 407 -23.48 32.52 7.86
C LYS A 407 -23.45 32.05 6.39
N LEU A 408 -24.20 31.01 6.04
CA LEU A 408 -24.44 30.60 4.65
C LEU A 408 -25.03 31.75 3.83
N GLY A 409 -26.00 32.48 4.37
CA GLY A 409 -26.59 33.66 3.71
C GLY A 409 -25.58 34.76 3.35
N ALA A 410 -24.49 34.86 4.10
CA ALA A 410 -23.38 35.79 3.88
C ALA A 410 -22.20 35.18 3.09
N THR A 411 -22.38 33.99 2.52
CA THR A 411 -21.36 33.24 1.78
C THR A 411 -21.74 33.09 0.31
N ASP A 412 -20.76 33.20 -0.58
CA ASP A 412 -20.89 32.98 -2.02
C ASP A 412 -20.31 31.61 -2.43
N VAL A 413 -19.22 31.15 -1.77
CA VAL A 413 -18.59 29.85 -2.05
C VAL A 413 -18.43 29.04 -0.78
N TYR A 414 -18.97 27.82 -0.76
CA TYR A 414 -18.84 26.90 0.36
C TYR A 414 -17.84 25.77 0.04
N PHE A 415 -16.88 25.57 0.93
CA PHE A 415 -15.91 24.48 0.85
C PHE A 415 -16.25 23.46 1.93
N TRP A 416 -16.66 22.28 1.49
CA TRP A 416 -16.91 21.15 2.37
C TRP A 416 -15.66 20.28 2.40
N LEU A 417 -14.97 20.24 3.55
CA LEU A 417 -13.94 19.27 3.90
C LEU A 417 -14.49 18.34 5.01
N PRO A 418 -14.25 17.02 4.94
CA PRO A 418 -14.75 16.06 5.92
C PRO A 418 -14.32 16.38 7.37
N LEU A 419 -15.20 16.12 8.34
CA LEU A 419 -14.82 16.06 9.77
C LEU A 419 -14.84 14.60 10.23
N ARG A 420 -13.83 14.15 11.00
CA ARG A 420 -13.57 12.71 11.28
C ARG A 420 -14.46 12.08 12.38
N ASP A 421 -15.43 12.79 12.93
CA ASP A 421 -16.30 12.32 14.00
C ASP A 421 -17.77 12.78 13.83
N GLU A 422 -18.61 12.60 14.84
CA GLU A 422 -20.03 13.01 14.83
C GLU A 422 -20.22 14.50 14.49
N ARG A 423 -19.20 15.35 14.68
CA ARG A 423 -19.23 16.78 14.28
C ARG A 423 -19.35 16.94 12.76
N GLY A 424 -18.94 15.91 11.99
CA GLY A 424 -18.93 15.88 10.53
C GLY A 424 -20.29 15.78 9.87
N GLN A 425 -21.26 15.18 10.54
CA GLN A 425 -22.61 15.02 9.99
C GLN A 425 -23.39 16.33 10.11
N LEU A 426 -23.73 16.94 8.98
CA LEU A 426 -24.73 18.01 8.96
C LEU A 426 -26.07 17.45 9.48
N SER A 427 -26.79 18.21 10.30
CA SER A 427 -28.14 17.82 10.68
C SER A 427 -29.07 17.83 9.47
N ALA A 428 -30.26 17.24 9.60
CA ALA A 428 -31.28 17.32 8.54
C ALA A 428 -31.66 18.79 8.23
N ALA A 429 -31.70 19.65 9.26
CA ALA A 429 -31.97 21.07 9.12
C ALA A 429 -30.85 21.80 8.36
N ASP A 430 -29.59 21.51 8.68
CA ASP A 430 -28.43 22.13 8.02
C ASP A 430 -28.32 21.72 6.55
N ARG A 431 -28.58 20.44 6.25
CA ARG A 431 -28.66 19.96 4.86
C ARG A 431 -29.77 20.68 4.09
N ALA A 432 -30.92 20.88 4.71
CA ALA A 432 -32.03 21.62 4.10
C ALA A 432 -31.68 23.10 3.91
N ALA A 433 -30.97 23.73 4.84
CA ALA A 433 -30.49 25.11 4.72
C ALA A 433 -29.49 25.26 3.55
N LEU A 434 -28.54 24.33 3.43
CA LEU A 434 -27.58 24.29 2.32
C LEU A 434 -28.29 24.10 0.97
N ALA A 435 -29.26 23.18 0.91
CA ALA A 435 -30.07 22.98 -0.30
C ALA A 435 -30.83 24.26 -0.70
N ARG A 436 -31.51 24.92 0.24
CA ARG A 436 -32.17 26.22 0.01
C ARG A 436 -31.19 27.29 -0.43
N TRP A 437 -29.97 27.30 0.12
CA TRP A 437 -28.93 28.24 -0.27
C TRP A 437 -28.48 28.04 -1.72
N LEU A 438 -28.22 26.79 -2.14
CA LEU A 438 -27.90 26.47 -3.55
C LEU A 438 -29.05 26.81 -4.50
N ASP A 439 -30.30 26.54 -4.09
CA ASP A 439 -31.50 26.79 -4.90
C ASP A 439 -31.73 28.28 -5.17
N LYS A 440 -31.21 29.19 -4.34
CA LYS A 440 -31.23 30.65 -4.59
C LYS A 440 -30.38 31.06 -5.81
N GLY A 441 -29.44 30.23 -6.24
CA GLY A 441 -28.55 30.52 -7.37
C GLY A 441 -27.69 31.78 -7.20
N GLY A 442 -27.43 32.46 -8.31
CA GLY A 442 -26.49 33.59 -8.36
C GLY A 442 -25.04 33.11 -8.33
N ARG A 443 -24.23 33.65 -7.40
CA ARG A 443 -22.81 33.28 -7.22
C ARG A 443 -22.60 32.00 -6.39
N ARG A 444 -23.68 31.48 -5.81
CA ARG A 444 -23.69 30.39 -4.81
C ARG A 444 -23.28 29.06 -5.43
N ARG A 445 -22.19 28.50 -4.94
CA ARG A 445 -21.65 27.20 -5.37
C ARG A 445 -20.77 26.58 -4.30
N GLU A 446 -20.59 25.27 -4.39
CA GLU A 446 -19.78 24.54 -3.45
C GLU A 446 -18.83 23.54 -4.09
N ILE A 447 -17.72 23.31 -3.39
CA ILE A 447 -16.86 22.15 -3.61
C ILE A 447 -17.01 21.21 -2.43
N HIS A 448 -17.33 19.95 -2.72
CA HIS A 448 -17.19 18.83 -1.80
C HIS A 448 -15.87 18.15 -2.05
N PHE A 449 -14.88 18.46 -1.21
CA PHE A 449 -13.57 17.86 -1.30
C PHE A 449 -13.54 16.62 -0.43
N HIS A 450 -13.74 15.48 -1.07
CA HIS A 450 -13.73 14.21 -0.38
C HIS A 450 -12.33 13.68 -0.26
N TRP A 451 -11.99 13.23 0.94
CA TRP A 451 -10.66 12.77 1.26
C TRP A 451 -10.75 11.67 2.30
N SER A 452 -10.16 10.50 1.99
CA SER A 452 -9.95 9.30 2.82
C SER A 452 -11.13 8.80 3.68
N GLY A 453 -11.72 9.62 4.56
CA GLY A 453 -12.98 9.39 5.28
C GLY A 453 -14.26 9.37 4.43
N GLY A 454 -14.15 9.59 3.10
CA GLY A 454 -15.23 9.34 2.13
C GLY A 454 -15.17 7.94 1.49
N SER A 455 -14.21 7.10 1.89
CA SER A 455 -14.09 5.72 1.39
C SER A 455 -15.06 4.81 2.12
N VAL A 456 -15.58 3.79 1.46
CA VAL A 456 -16.55 2.86 2.06
C VAL A 456 -16.17 1.41 1.83
N ARG A 457 -16.50 0.56 2.79
CA ARG A 457 -16.46 -0.90 2.68
C ARG A 457 -17.67 -1.39 1.88
N ALA A 458 -17.61 -2.62 1.39
CA ALA A 458 -18.72 -3.26 0.68
C ALA A 458 -20.04 -3.24 1.48
N ASP A 459 -19.99 -3.35 2.81
CA ASP A 459 -21.14 -3.29 3.70
C ASP A 459 -21.70 -1.86 3.96
N GLY A 460 -21.03 -0.82 3.46
CA GLY A 460 -21.41 0.58 3.60
C GLY A 460 -20.83 1.29 4.82
N LEU A 461 -20.00 0.63 5.64
CA LEU A 461 -19.24 1.33 6.69
C LEU A 461 -18.13 2.19 6.08
N ALA A 462 -17.74 3.24 6.80
CA ALA A 462 -16.57 4.02 6.44
C ALA A 462 -15.33 3.12 6.38
N GLY A 463 -14.54 3.27 5.31
CA GLY A 463 -13.24 2.65 5.18
C GLY A 463 -12.25 3.25 6.18
N GLU A 464 -11.31 2.42 6.66
CA GLU A 464 -10.24 2.92 7.53
C GLU A 464 -9.31 3.84 6.74
N HIS A 465 -8.99 4.99 7.34
CA HIS A 465 -7.98 5.91 6.82
C HIS A 465 -6.65 5.19 6.65
N SER A 466 -5.99 5.38 5.51
CA SER A 466 -4.63 4.88 5.28
C SER A 466 -3.85 5.82 4.37
N ALA A 467 -2.52 5.77 4.48
CA ALA A 467 -1.63 6.49 3.56
C ALA A 467 -1.82 6.05 2.09
N ALA A 468 -2.33 4.83 1.86
CA ALA A 468 -2.68 4.34 0.53
C ALA A 468 -3.88 5.02 -0.08
N LEU A 469 -4.92 5.22 0.72
CA LEU A 469 -6.04 6.04 0.28
C LEU A 469 -5.57 7.48 0.05
N ASP A 470 -4.76 8.05 0.94
CA ASP A 470 -4.23 9.40 0.76
C ASP A 470 -3.47 9.58 -0.57
N ALA A 471 -2.62 8.62 -0.96
CA ALA A 471 -1.92 8.64 -2.26
C ALA A 471 -2.87 8.52 -3.45
N ILE A 472 -3.84 7.59 -3.41
CA ILE A 472 -4.84 7.41 -4.47
C ILE A 472 -5.66 8.68 -4.68
N TYR A 473 -6.07 9.33 -3.59
CA TYR A 473 -6.85 10.56 -3.67
C TYR A 473 -6.00 11.73 -4.19
N GLN A 474 -4.72 11.82 -3.81
CA GLN A 474 -3.82 12.83 -4.38
C GLN A 474 -3.65 12.64 -5.88
N ASP A 475 -3.39 11.41 -6.31
CA ASP A 475 -3.23 11.07 -7.72
C ASP A 475 -4.52 11.34 -8.49
N ALA A 476 -5.69 11.06 -7.91
CA ALA A 476 -6.99 11.32 -8.50
C ALA A 476 -7.30 12.80 -8.72
N LEU A 477 -6.64 13.71 -7.99
CA LEU A 477 -6.68 15.15 -8.26
C LEU A 477 -5.78 15.55 -9.42
N ASP A 478 -4.79 14.74 -9.76
CA ASP A 478 -3.86 15.01 -10.85
C ASP A 478 -4.23 14.22 -12.12
N ILE A 479 -5.32 14.62 -12.75
CA ILE A 479 -5.80 14.05 -14.01
C ILE A 479 -5.95 15.12 -15.09
N ASP A 480 -6.08 14.68 -16.34
CA ASP A 480 -6.51 15.55 -17.43
C ASP A 480 -8.03 15.75 -17.38
N TYR A 481 -8.45 16.88 -16.80
CA TYR A 481 -9.86 17.24 -16.67
C TYR A 481 -10.54 17.55 -18.01
N LYS A 482 -9.78 17.97 -19.04
CA LYS A 482 -10.35 18.15 -20.39
C LYS A 482 -10.66 16.80 -21.02
N ALA A 483 -9.74 15.84 -20.89
CA ALA A 483 -9.97 14.47 -21.33
C ALA A 483 -11.13 13.81 -20.56
N LEU A 484 -11.19 14.02 -19.23
CA LEU A 484 -12.30 13.56 -18.39
C LEU A 484 -13.63 14.09 -18.93
N ARG A 485 -13.73 15.40 -19.16
CA ARG A 485 -14.95 16.02 -19.68
C ARG A 485 -15.32 15.48 -21.05
N ALA A 486 -14.36 15.35 -21.96
CA ALA A 486 -14.60 14.80 -23.29
C ALA A 486 -15.11 13.35 -23.24
N ALA A 487 -14.59 12.53 -22.32
CA ALA A 487 -15.07 11.16 -22.12
C ALA A 487 -16.52 11.14 -21.60
N GLN A 488 -16.83 12.01 -20.65
CA GLN A 488 -18.18 12.17 -20.11
C GLN A 488 -19.18 12.64 -21.19
N ASP A 489 -18.81 13.62 -22.03
CA ASP A 489 -19.66 14.08 -23.14
C ASP A 489 -19.96 12.97 -24.15
N ARG A 490 -18.96 12.14 -24.50
CA ARG A 490 -19.16 10.96 -25.35
C ARG A 490 -20.12 9.96 -24.72
N ALA A 491 -19.98 9.71 -23.41
CA ALA A 491 -20.87 8.81 -22.69
C ALA A 491 -22.31 9.36 -22.62
N ILE A 492 -22.49 10.65 -22.33
CA ILE A 492 -23.81 11.31 -22.36
C ILE A 492 -24.48 11.13 -23.73
N ALA A 493 -23.74 11.37 -24.82
CA ALA A 493 -24.26 11.22 -26.18
C ALA A 493 -24.72 9.78 -26.47
N LYS A 494 -24.00 8.77 -25.98
CA LYS A 494 -24.39 7.35 -26.07
C LYS A 494 -25.62 7.06 -25.18
N LEU A 495 -25.56 7.39 -23.88
CA LEU A 495 -26.59 7.12 -22.86
C LEU A 495 -27.97 7.71 -23.19
N ARG A 496 -28.03 8.86 -23.86
CA ARG A 496 -29.30 9.50 -24.27
C ARG A 496 -30.06 8.73 -25.35
N ARG A 497 -29.38 7.93 -26.17
CA ARG A 497 -29.91 7.38 -27.44
C ARG A 497 -30.74 6.11 -27.30
N GLY A 498 -30.92 5.57 -26.09
CA GLY A 498 -31.52 4.25 -26.00
C GLY A 498 -31.86 3.75 -24.61
N MET A 499 -32.17 2.46 -24.57
CA MET A 499 -32.33 1.71 -23.34
C MET A 499 -30.93 1.46 -22.76
N VAL A 500 -30.71 1.93 -21.54
CA VAL A 500 -29.53 1.60 -20.74
C VAL A 500 -29.84 0.29 -20.04
N ARG A 501 -28.91 -0.67 -20.07
CA ARG A 501 -28.99 -1.92 -19.32
C ARG A 501 -27.73 -2.06 -18.46
N VAL A 502 -27.92 -2.33 -17.18
CA VAL A 502 -26.85 -2.55 -16.19
C VAL A 502 -26.93 -3.99 -15.72
N ARG A 503 -25.83 -4.73 -15.89
CA ARG A 503 -25.71 -6.13 -15.48
C ARG A 503 -24.53 -6.34 -14.54
N THR A 504 -24.64 -7.27 -13.59
CA THR A 504 -23.51 -7.65 -12.72
C THR A 504 -23.43 -9.18 -12.56
N PRO A 505 -22.25 -9.74 -12.23
CA PRO A 505 -22.09 -11.18 -11.98
C PRO A 505 -22.99 -11.71 -10.85
N GLU A 506 -23.28 -10.89 -9.85
CA GLU A 506 -24.15 -11.22 -8.70
C GLU A 506 -25.63 -11.25 -9.12
N GLY A 507 -25.92 -10.85 -10.35
CA GLY A 507 -27.21 -11.04 -10.98
C GLY A 507 -28.05 -9.78 -11.06
N THR A 508 -27.53 -8.58 -10.80
CA THR A 508 -28.23 -7.36 -11.18
C THR A 508 -28.50 -7.39 -12.69
N ASP A 509 -29.72 -7.06 -13.09
CA ASP A 509 -30.13 -6.88 -14.48
C ASP A 509 -31.25 -5.86 -14.51
N LEU A 510 -30.87 -4.60 -14.70
CA LEU A 510 -31.76 -3.45 -14.65
C LEU A 510 -31.71 -2.69 -15.97
N GLN A 511 -32.86 -2.35 -16.52
CA GLN A 511 -32.97 -1.51 -17.72
C GLN A 511 -33.79 -0.25 -17.46
N PHE A 512 -33.39 0.88 -18.04
CA PHE A 512 -34.09 2.16 -17.94
C PHE A 512 -33.73 3.10 -19.10
N ARG A 513 -34.52 4.17 -19.30
CA ARG A 513 -34.22 5.24 -20.27
C ARG A 513 -33.92 6.54 -19.56
N ILE A 514 -33.00 7.32 -20.12
CA ILE A 514 -32.63 8.64 -19.59
C ILE A 514 -33.33 9.78 -20.35
N GLY A 515 -33.40 9.69 -21.68
CA GLY A 515 -34.03 10.71 -22.52
C GLY A 515 -33.29 12.05 -22.45
N ALA A 516 -34.04 13.15 -22.33
CA ALA A 516 -33.48 14.51 -22.34
C ALA A 516 -33.06 15.03 -20.93
N ARG A 517 -33.15 14.20 -19.88
CA ARG A 517 -32.84 14.56 -18.50
C ARG A 517 -31.45 15.22 -18.37
N PRO A 518 -31.30 16.22 -17.48
CA PRO A 518 -30.01 16.84 -17.24
C PRO A 518 -29.05 15.83 -16.60
N PHE A 519 -27.78 15.88 -17.02
CA PHE A 519 -26.71 15.15 -16.36
C PHE A 519 -25.99 16.11 -15.44
N ASN A 520 -25.77 15.68 -14.20
CA ASN A 520 -24.78 16.30 -13.35
C ASN A 520 -23.41 15.74 -13.74
N VAL A 521 -22.51 16.63 -14.15
CA VAL A 521 -21.21 16.28 -14.73
C VAL A 521 -20.10 16.68 -13.76
N GLN A 522 -19.56 15.74 -13.00
CA GLN A 522 -18.44 16.03 -12.10
C GLN A 522 -17.14 16.02 -12.91
N ASP A 523 -16.86 17.15 -13.57
CA ASP A 523 -15.69 17.41 -14.42
C ASP A 523 -14.69 18.39 -13.76
N GLY A 524 -14.84 18.64 -12.46
CA GLY A 524 -13.95 19.49 -11.68
C GLY A 524 -14.01 20.99 -12.03
N ASP A 525 -14.98 21.43 -12.83
CA ASP A 525 -15.23 22.84 -13.08
C ASP A 525 -16.28 23.33 -12.09
N ALA A 526 -15.89 24.20 -11.15
CA ALA A 526 -16.76 24.87 -10.19
C ALA A 526 -16.76 26.39 -10.40
N SER A 527 -16.55 26.83 -11.63
CA SER A 527 -16.44 28.24 -11.99
C SER A 527 -17.78 28.99 -11.98
N PRO A 528 -17.77 30.33 -11.83
CA PRO A 528 -18.96 31.16 -12.01
C PRO A 528 -19.68 30.93 -13.35
N GLU A 529 -18.93 30.73 -14.45
CA GLU A 529 -19.51 30.51 -15.78
C GLU A 529 -20.33 29.22 -15.85
N ARG A 530 -19.90 28.18 -15.12
CA ARG A 530 -20.68 26.95 -15.00
C ARG A 530 -21.98 27.19 -14.22
N VAL A 531 -21.90 27.89 -13.10
CA VAL A 531 -23.06 28.16 -12.23
C VAL A 531 -24.15 28.95 -12.96
N GLN A 532 -23.76 29.85 -13.86
CA GLN A 532 -24.70 30.57 -14.74
C GLN A 532 -25.48 29.63 -15.67
N LYS A 533 -24.92 28.46 -16.01
CA LYS A 533 -25.53 27.46 -16.90
C LYS A 533 -26.22 26.32 -16.13
N ALA A 534 -26.17 26.33 -14.80
CA ALA A 534 -26.69 25.28 -13.94
C ALA A 534 -28.21 25.15 -14.08
N ARG A 535 -28.68 23.94 -14.41
CA ARG A 535 -30.09 23.60 -14.66
C ARG A 535 -30.75 22.97 -13.44
N VAL A 536 -30.00 22.18 -12.69
CA VAL A 536 -30.45 21.52 -11.47
C VAL A 536 -29.61 21.95 -10.28
N ARG A 537 -30.09 21.72 -9.06
CA ARG A 537 -29.38 22.12 -7.83
C ARG A 537 -27.95 21.61 -7.83
N VAL A 538 -27.77 20.33 -8.11
CA VAL A 538 -26.47 19.65 -8.03
C VAL A 538 -25.45 20.14 -9.08
N ASP A 539 -25.85 20.90 -10.10
CA ASP A 539 -24.88 21.51 -11.03
C ASP A 539 -23.99 22.58 -10.36
N ARG A 540 -24.42 23.06 -9.18
CA ARG A 540 -23.71 24.02 -8.33
C ARG A 540 -22.87 23.34 -7.23
N GLU A 541 -22.88 22.01 -7.19
CA GLU A 541 -22.12 21.17 -6.27
C GLU A 541 -21.09 20.37 -7.08
N ILE A 542 -19.80 20.62 -6.82
CA ILE A 542 -18.70 19.95 -7.52
C ILE A 542 -17.87 19.13 -6.55
N GLU A 543 -17.72 17.87 -6.89
CA GLU A 543 -16.97 16.89 -6.13
C GLU A 543 -15.50 16.89 -6.58
N LEU A 544 -14.58 16.86 -5.62
CA LEU A 544 -13.15 16.60 -5.84
C LEU A 544 -12.69 15.44 -4.94
N PRO A 545 -11.94 14.45 -5.46
CA PRO A 545 -11.59 14.27 -6.87
C PRO A 545 -12.81 14.04 -7.78
N ALA A 546 -12.82 14.67 -8.96
CA ALA A 546 -13.97 14.63 -9.87
C ALA A 546 -14.00 13.34 -10.69
N GLY A 547 -15.14 13.01 -11.28
CA GLY A 547 -15.20 11.98 -12.31
C GLY A 547 -16.54 11.27 -12.49
N VAL A 548 -17.57 11.56 -11.70
CA VAL A 548 -18.87 10.89 -11.86
C VAL A 548 -19.80 11.65 -12.83
N LEU A 549 -20.50 10.89 -13.66
CA LEU A 549 -21.76 11.32 -14.30
C LEU A 549 -22.95 10.80 -13.50
N ARG A 550 -23.84 11.71 -13.05
CA ARG A 550 -25.06 11.37 -12.32
C ARG A 550 -26.29 11.84 -13.10
N VAL A 551 -27.33 11.01 -13.13
CA VAL A 551 -28.60 11.37 -13.76
C VAL A 551 -29.77 10.66 -13.09
N ALA A 552 -30.92 11.32 -13.01
CA ALA A 552 -32.19 10.69 -12.70
C ALA A 552 -32.80 10.10 -13.97
N PRO A 553 -32.93 8.76 -14.09
CA PRO A 553 -33.61 8.15 -15.23
C PRO A 553 -35.10 8.49 -15.25
N LEU A 554 -35.76 8.26 -16.39
CA LEU A 554 -37.21 8.41 -16.51
C LEU A 554 -37.89 7.40 -15.58
N GLU A 555 -38.67 7.91 -14.64
CA GLU A 555 -39.09 7.22 -13.42
C GLU A 555 -39.81 5.90 -13.76
N GLU A 556 -40.74 5.93 -14.70
CA GLU A 556 -41.55 4.76 -15.06
C GLU A 556 -40.85 3.75 -15.97
N THR A 557 -39.59 4.01 -16.37
CA THR A 557 -38.89 3.16 -17.36
C THR A 557 -37.99 2.11 -16.74
N ALA A 558 -37.66 2.24 -15.44
CA ALA A 558 -36.78 1.29 -14.78
C ALA A 558 -37.50 -0.03 -14.50
N ASN A 559 -36.95 -1.14 -15.02
CA ASN A 559 -37.52 -2.48 -14.87
C ASN A 559 -36.39 -3.51 -14.74
N GLY A 560 -36.58 -4.54 -13.92
CA GLY A 560 -35.62 -5.62 -13.74
C GLY A 560 -35.34 -5.88 -12.27
N ARG A 561 -34.11 -6.24 -11.93
CA ARG A 561 -33.70 -6.48 -10.54
C ARG A 561 -32.34 -5.89 -10.22
N ILE A 562 -32.19 -5.43 -8.98
CA ILE A 562 -30.91 -5.03 -8.39
C ILE A 562 -30.54 -6.08 -7.34
N VAL A 563 -29.33 -6.61 -7.40
CA VAL A 563 -28.79 -7.58 -6.42
C VAL A 563 -27.61 -6.96 -5.70
N ILE A 564 -27.72 -6.84 -4.38
CA ILE A 564 -26.72 -6.22 -3.50
C ILE A 564 -26.15 -7.32 -2.60
N PRO A 565 -24.86 -7.67 -2.72
CA PRO A 565 -24.26 -8.77 -1.96
C PRO A 565 -24.35 -8.58 -0.45
N GLU A 566 -24.09 -7.36 0.03
CA GLU A 566 -24.23 -6.99 1.43
C GLU A 566 -24.46 -5.49 1.59
N ALA A 567 -25.24 -5.09 2.59
CA ALA A 567 -25.41 -3.69 2.99
C ALA A 567 -25.93 -3.58 4.43
N ARG A 568 -25.49 -2.56 5.17
CA ARG A 568 -25.97 -2.29 6.53
C ARG A 568 -27.21 -1.40 6.60
N PHE A 569 -28.20 -1.81 7.38
CA PHE A 569 -29.40 -1.04 7.71
C PHE A 569 -29.43 -0.83 9.23
N GLY A 570 -29.00 0.35 9.68
CA GLY A 570 -28.64 0.56 11.08
C GLY A 570 -27.48 -0.36 11.48
N ASN A 571 -27.64 -1.10 12.56
CA ASN A 571 -26.63 -2.07 13.04
C ASN A 571 -26.71 -3.44 12.34
N ALA A 572 -27.79 -3.71 11.60
CA ALA A 572 -28.01 -5.01 10.97
C ALA A 572 -27.32 -5.08 9.59
N LEU A 573 -26.57 -6.16 9.34
CA LEU A 573 -25.94 -6.44 8.05
C LEU A 573 -26.84 -7.37 7.23
N ALA A 574 -27.50 -6.86 6.20
CA ALA A 574 -28.30 -7.68 5.30
C ALA A 574 -27.43 -8.23 4.16
N ARG A 575 -27.68 -9.48 3.75
CA ARG A 575 -26.92 -10.19 2.71
C ARG A 575 -27.80 -10.67 1.57
N ASN A 576 -27.24 -10.67 0.36
CA ASN A 576 -27.87 -11.10 -0.89
C ASN A 576 -29.25 -10.45 -1.10
N ILE A 577 -29.30 -9.12 -0.96
CA ILE A 577 -30.53 -8.35 -1.06
C ILE A 577 -30.92 -8.26 -2.53
N LYS A 578 -32.16 -8.63 -2.86
CA LYS A 578 -32.71 -8.59 -4.22
C LYS A 578 -33.90 -7.66 -4.22
N LEU A 579 -33.83 -6.64 -5.07
CA LEU A 579 -34.89 -5.65 -5.26
C LEU A 579 -35.46 -5.83 -6.66
N THR A 580 -36.70 -6.30 -6.74
CA THR A 580 -37.43 -6.37 -8.02
C THR A 580 -38.04 -5.01 -8.30
N ILE A 581 -37.73 -4.44 -9.46
CA ILE A 581 -38.20 -3.12 -9.89
C ILE A 581 -39.12 -3.28 -11.09
N GLN A 582 -40.31 -2.70 -11.00
CA GLN A 582 -41.26 -2.58 -12.08
C GLN A 582 -41.74 -1.13 -12.18
N ARG A 583 -41.63 -0.55 -13.37
CA ARG A 583 -41.99 0.85 -13.65
C ARG A 583 -41.42 1.84 -12.62
N GLY A 584 -40.14 1.69 -12.30
CA GLY A 584 -39.45 2.54 -11.33
C GLY A 584 -39.69 2.23 -9.86
N ARG A 585 -40.60 1.30 -9.54
CA ARG A 585 -40.96 0.98 -8.16
C ARG A 585 -40.40 -0.38 -7.75
N VAL A 586 -39.84 -0.45 -6.55
CA VAL A 586 -39.52 -1.71 -5.86
C VAL A 586 -40.83 -2.40 -5.46
N THR A 587 -41.14 -3.50 -6.14
CA THR A 587 -42.36 -4.30 -5.91
C THR A 587 -42.13 -5.53 -5.05
N LYS A 588 -40.89 -6.00 -4.96
CA LYS A 588 -40.49 -7.14 -4.11
C LYS A 588 -39.10 -6.92 -3.54
N VAL A 589 -38.92 -7.26 -2.28
CA VAL A 589 -37.64 -7.25 -1.56
C VAL A 589 -37.39 -8.66 -1.03
N GLU A 590 -36.18 -9.17 -1.25
CA GLU A 590 -35.72 -10.44 -0.71
C GLU A 590 -34.32 -10.24 -0.13
N ALA A 591 -33.95 -11.01 0.88
CA ALA A 591 -32.59 -11.06 1.42
C ALA A 591 -32.40 -12.42 2.12
N ASP A 592 -31.18 -12.94 2.07
CA ASP A 592 -30.86 -14.22 2.74
C ASP A 592 -30.72 -13.99 4.25
N GLU A 593 -30.24 -12.80 4.65
CA GLU A 593 -30.09 -12.38 6.04
C GLU A 593 -30.68 -10.99 6.27
N ASN A 594 -31.30 -10.79 7.44
CA ASN A 594 -31.78 -9.50 7.94
C ASN A 594 -32.77 -8.75 7.01
N LEU A 595 -33.63 -9.48 6.30
CA LEU A 595 -34.71 -8.92 5.46
C LEU A 595 -35.56 -7.88 6.19
N ASN A 596 -35.93 -8.14 7.44
CA ASN A 596 -36.76 -7.23 8.25
C ASN A 596 -36.12 -5.83 8.39
N ALA A 597 -34.79 -5.75 8.51
CA ALA A 597 -34.09 -4.47 8.61
C ALA A 597 -34.16 -3.67 7.29
N VAL A 598 -34.09 -4.37 6.14
CA VAL A 598 -34.26 -3.76 4.81
C VAL A 598 -35.68 -3.20 4.67
N GLU A 599 -36.70 -4.01 4.97
CA GLU A 599 -38.10 -3.60 4.86
C GLU A 599 -38.46 -2.46 5.82
N GLN A 600 -37.92 -2.47 7.03
CA GLN A 600 -38.12 -1.38 8.00
C GLN A 600 -37.54 -0.07 7.49
N ALA A 601 -36.32 -0.10 6.92
CA ALA A 601 -35.70 1.10 6.36
C ALA A 601 -36.46 1.66 5.16
N LEU A 602 -36.95 0.80 4.26
CA LEU A 602 -37.77 1.21 3.12
C LEU A 602 -39.12 1.77 3.58
N SER A 603 -39.74 1.18 4.58
CA SER A 603 -41.01 1.65 5.13
C SER A 603 -40.85 3.01 5.82
N ALA A 604 -39.76 3.22 6.57
CA ALA A 604 -39.46 4.49 7.22
C ALA A 604 -39.22 5.63 6.22
N GLY A 605 -38.68 5.33 5.04
CA GLY A 605 -38.50 6.31 3.96
C GLY A 605 -39.73 6.53 3.06
N GLY A 606 -40.86 5.88 3.37
CA GLY A 606 -42.12 6.03 2.65
C GLY A 606 -42.05 5.63 1.17
N GLU A 607 -42.91 6.24 0.36
CA GLU A 607 -43.01 5.90 -1.06
C GLU A 607 -41.72 6.18 -1.83
N ALA A 608 -41.02 7.28 -1.52
CA ALA A 608 -39.77 7.64 -2.18
C ALA A 608 -38.70 6.54 -2.03
N ALA A 609 -38.62 5.88 -0.87
CA ALA A 609 -37.65 4.81 -0.65
C ALA A 609 -37.85 3.60 -1.55
N ARG A 610 -39.07 3.41 -2.09
CA ARG A 610 -39.37 2.35 -3.05
C ARG A 610 -39.22 2.79 -4.50
N ARG A 611 -38.71 3.99 -4.78
CA ARG A 611 -38.55 4.49 -6.15
C ARG A 611 -37.08 4.49 -6.57
N PHE A 612 -36.81 4.06 -7.79
CA PHE A 612 -35.50 4.16 -8.41
C PHE A 612 -35.15 5.64 -8.66
N ARG A 613 -33.98 6.04 -8.18
CA ARG A 613 -33.58 7.44 -8.05
C ARG A 613 -32.61 7.87 -9.14
N GLU A 614 -31.49 7.17 -9.23
CA GLU A 614 -30.28 7.67 -9.87
C GLU A 614 -29.47 6.52 -10.48
N PHE A 615 -28.93 6.82 -11.65
CA PHE A 615 -27.81 6.11 -12.25
C PHE A 615 -26.56 7.00 -12.20
N GLY A 616 -25.48 6.48 -11.61
CA GLY A 616 -24.16 7.08 -11.58
C GLY A 616 -23.12 6.22 -12.30
N LEU A 617 -22.20 6.84 -13.05
CA LEU A 617 -21.07 6.17 -13.71
C LEU A 617 -19.77 6.96 -13.50
N GLY A 618 -18.75 6.28 -12.98
CA GLY A 618 -17.42 6.86 -12.75
C GLY A 618 -16.53 6.90 -14.00
N PHE A 619 -15.69 7.93 -14.11
CA PHE A 619 -14.73 8.17 -15.19
C PHE A 619 -13.33 8.52 -14.69
N ASN A 620 -13.11 8.71 -13.38
CA ASN A 620 -11.78 9.07 -12.89
C ASN A 620 -10.82 7.87 -13.05
N PRO A 621 -9.77 7.96 -13.88
CA PRO A 621 -8.91 6.82 -14.16
C PRO A 621 -7.97 6.46 -13.00
N LYS A 622 -7.82 7.35 -12.02
CA LYS A 622 -6.90 7.22 -10.89
C LYS A 622 -7.60 6.90 -9.55
N LEU A 623 -8.92 7.09 -9.43
CA LEU A 623 -9.71 6.57 -8.30
C LEU A 623 -9.95 5.06 -8.40
N ARG A 624 -8.92 4.25 -8.17
CA ARG A 624 -9.04 2.78 -8.20
C ARG A 624 -9.06 2.21 -6.79
N ALA A 625 -9.87 1.18 -6.55
CA ALA A 625 -9.70 0.38 -5.35
C ALA A 625 -8.36 -0.36 -5.45
N PRO A 626 -7.55 -0.40 -4.37
CA PRO A 626 -6.38 -1.27 -4.33
C PRO A 626 -6.81 -2.71 -4.58
N ALA A 627 -6.01 -3.48 -5.31
CA ALA A 627 -6.32 -4.89 -5.57
C ALA A 627 -6.47 -5.66 -4.24
N GLY A 628 -7.53 -6.47 -4.14
CA GLY A 628 -7.86 -7.22 -2.92
C GLY A 628 -8.45 -6.38 -1.77
N SER A 629 -8.55 -5.06 -1.90
CA SER A 629 -9.16 -4.21 -0.86
C SER A 629 -10.69 -4.30 -0.90
N PRO A 630 -11.36 -4.54 0.25
CA PRO A 630 -12.82 -4.42 0.34
C PRO A 630 -13.28 -2.96 0.38
N ILE A 631 -12.35 -2.00 0.35
CA ILE A 631 -12.60 -0.56 0.41
C ILE A 631 -12.65 0.02 -0.99
N LEU A 632 -13.76 0.68 -1.29
CA LEU A 632 -13.90 1.56 -2.45
C LEU A 632 -13.38 2.95 -2.07
N ALA A 633 -12.27 3.37 -2.71
CA ALA A 633 -11.79 4.74 -2.64
C ALA A 633 -12.88 5.70 -3.14
N TYR A 634 -13.04 6.82 -2.46
CA TYR A 634 -14.05 7.87 -2.63
C TYR A 634 -15.38 7.43 -3.26
N TYR A 635 -16.44 7.20 -2.47
CA TYR A 635 -17.80 6.90 -2.97
C TYR A 635 -17.82 6.19 -4.34
N GLY A 636 -16.95 5.19 -4.53
CA GLY A 636 -16.81 4.36 -5.71
C GLY A 636 -16.89 5.01 -7.11
N TYR A 637 -16.18 6.09 -7.44
CA TYR A 637 -16.26 6.68 -8.81
C TYR A 637 -15.03 6.52 -9.70
N GLY A 638 -14.27 5.46 -9.47
CA GLY A 638 -13.30 4.97 -10.44
C GLY A 638 -13.94 4.75 -11.80
N ALA A 639 -13.15 4.94 -12.85
CA ALA A 639 -13.55 4.67 -14.22
C ALA A 639 -14.22 3.29 -14.33
N GLY A 640 -15.49 3.26 -14.76
CA GLY A 640 -16.29 2.05 -14.96
C GLY A 640 -17.10 1.57 -13.76
N VAL A 641 -16.94 2.16 -12.57
CA VAL A 641 -17.78 1.82 -11.41
C VAL A 641 -19.17 2.46 -11.55
N VAL A 642 -20.21 1.66 -11.29
CA VAL A 642 -21.61 2.09 -11.36
C VAL A 642 -22.19 2.31 -9.97
N ARG A 643 -23.01 3.34 -9.82
CA ARG A 643 -23.86 3.58 -8.64
C ARG A 643 -25.33 3.51 -9.03
N LEU A 644 -26.11 2.72 -8.30
CA LEU A 644 -27.57 2.68 -8.41
C LEU A 644 -28.19 3.06 -7.08
N SER A 645 -29.25 3.86 -7.13
CA SER A 645 -29.83 4.44 -5.91
C SER A 645 -31.36 4.39 -5.91
N LEU A 646 -31.94 4.39 -4.71
CA LEU A 646 -33.35 4.58 -4.42
C LEU A 646 -33.59 5.92 -3.71
N GLY A 647 -34.80 6.46 -3.81
CA GLY A 647 -35.19 7.68 -3.10
C GLY A 647 -35.48 8.91 -3.95
N ASP A 648 -35.45 10.06 -3.27
CA ASP A 648 -35.69 11.40 -3.78
C ASP A 648 -34.68 11.78 -4.86
N ASN A 649 -35.15 12.13 -6.05
CA ASN A 649 -34.31 12.51 -7.19
C ASN A 649 -34.58 13.94 -7.69
N THR A 650 -35.28 14.77 -6.88
CA THR A 650 -35.62 16.15 -7.25
C THR A 650 -34.38 17.01 -7.52
N GLU A 651 -33.29 16.76 -6.78
CA GLU A 651 -32.00 17.45 -6.94
C GLU A 651 -31.34 17.24 -8.30
N LEU A 652 -31.66 16.12 -8.96
CA LEU A 652 -31.19 15.71 -10.28
C LEU A 652 -32.19 16.09 -11.38
N GLY A 653 -33.27 16.80 -11.03
CA GLY A 653 -34.35 17.18 -11.95
C GLY A 653 -35.36 16.06 -12.21
N GLY A 654 -35.47 15.06 -11.34
CA GLY A 654 -36.54 14.05 -11.36
C GLY A 654 -37.79 14.47 -10.59
N LEU A 655 -38.79 13.59 -10.56
CA LEU A 655 -40.13 13.83 -9.98
C LEU A 655 -40.37 13.13 -8.64
N VAL A 656 -39.45 12.27 -8.19
CA VAL A 656 -39.59 11.55 -6.92
C VAL A 656 -39.13 12.46 -5.79
N SER A 657 -40.06 12.82 -4.91
CA SER A 657 -39.78 13.60 -3.69
C SER A 657 -40.06 12.77 -2.43
N GLY A 658 -39.28 12.98 -1.38
CA GLY A 658 -39.54 12.38 -0.07
C GLY A 658 -38.35 12.34 0.87
N GLY A 659 -37.24 13.00 0.53
CA GLY A 659 -36.06 13.16 1.38
C GLY A 659 -35.23 11.89 1.63
N PHE A 660 -35.80 10.69 1.44
CA PHE A 660 -35.06 9.43 1.54
C PHE A 660 -34.07 9.30 0.39
N VAL A 661 -32.83 8.90 0.67
CA VAL A 661 -31.82 8.57 -0.35
C VAL A 661 -31.01 7.37 0.12
N ARG A 662 -30.87 6.37 -0.74
CA ARG A 662 -30.01 5.22 -0.49
C ARG A 662 -29.32 4.77 -1.77
N TRP A 663 -28.03 4.54 -1.73
CA TRP A 663 -27.23 4.18 -2.89
C TRP A 663 -26.40 2.92 -2.65
N PHE A 664 -26.00 2.26 -3.74
CA PHE A 664 -25.20 1.03 -3.75
C PHE A 664 -24.20 1.06 -4.91
N PHE A 665 -23.03 0.46 -4.72
CA PHE A 665 -21.96 0.40 -5.72
C PHE A 665 -21.86 -0.95 -6.40
N PHE A 666 -21.55 -0.92 -7.69
CA PHE A 666 -21.44 -2.08 -8.56
C PHE A 666 -20.13 -1.98 -9.35
N PRO A 667 -18.99 -2.36 -8.74
CA PRO A 667 -17.67 -2.19 -9.34
C PRO A 667 -17.40 -3.12 -10.53
N GLN A 668 -18.12 -4.23 -10.65
CA GLN A 668 -18.01 -5.19 -11.76
C GLN A 668 -19.19 -5.09 -12.75
N ALA A 669 -19.84 -3.93 -12.82
CA ALA A 669 -21.00 -3.75 -13.71
C ALA A 669 -20.61 -3.74 -15.19
N THR A 670 -21.48 -4.30 -16.02
CA THR A 670 -21.51 -4.09 -17.47
C THR A 670 -22.66 -3.14 -17.80
N VAL A 671 -22.35 -2.05 -18.49
CA VAL A 671 -23.33 -1.03 -18.90
C VAL A 671 -23.42 -1.03 -20.41
N GLU A 672 -24.62 -1.24 -20.93
CA GLU A 672 -24.90 -1.25 -22.36
C GLU A 672 -25.97 -0.23 -22.72
N VAL A 673 -25.85 0.34 -23.93
CA VAL A 673 -26.92 1.13 -24.54
C VAL A 673 -27.26 0.51 -25.88
N ASN A 674 -28.52 0.08 -26.04
CA ASN A 674 -29.00 -0.62 -27.24
C ASN A 674 -28.07 -1.80 -27.63
N GLY A 675 -27.60 -2.57 -26.66
CA GLY A 675 -26.72 -3.74 -26.86
C GLY A 675 -25.24 -3.43 -27.12
N ARG A 676 -24.83 -2.15 -27.11
CA ARG A 676 -23.42 -1.76 -27.21
C ARG A 676 -22.87 -1.39 -25.84
N ALA A 677 -21.78 -2.03 -25.43
CA ALA A 677 -21.17 -1.80 -24.14
C ALA A 677 -20.45 -0.44 -24.07
N LEU A 678 -20.71 0.31 -22.99
CA LEU A 678 -19.92 1.43 -22.51
C LEU A 678 -18.94 1.01 -21.41
N VAL A 679 -19.34 0.00 -20.62
CA VAL A 679 -18.54 -0.61 -19.56
C VAL A 679 -18.70 -2.11 -19.68
N ARG A 680 -17.61 -2.87 -19.56
CA ARG A 680 -17.62 -4.33 -19.44
C ARG A 680 -16.93 -4.72 -18.15
N GLU A 681 -17.66 -5.36 -17.24
CA GLU A 681 -17.12 -5.89 -15.98
C GLU A 681 -16.28 -4.85 -15.22
N GLY A 682 -16.80 -3.63 -15.08
CA GLY A 682 -16.13 -2.53 -14.39
C GLY A 682 -15.07 -1.79 -15.21
N LYS A 683 -14.81 -2.17 -16.47
CA LYS A 683 -13.83 -1.51 -17.33
C LYS A 683 -14.51 -0.68 -18.40
N MET A 684 -14.10 0.58 -18.55
CA MET A 684 -14.56 1.45 -19.64
C MET A 684 -14.20 0.85 -21.01
N VAL A 685 -15.12 0.93 -21.97
CA VAL A 685 -14.93 0.51 -23.36
C VAL A 685 -14.98 1.74 -24.26
N GLU A 686 -14.04 1.86 -25.19
CA GLU A 686 -13.94 3.01 -26.12
C GLU A 686 -15.17 3.15 -27.04
#